data_AF-A0A924YII5-F1
#
_entry.id   AF-A0A924YII5-F1
#
_cell.length_a   1.000
_cell.length_b   1.000
_cell.length_c   1.000
_cell.angle_alpha   90.00
_cell.angle_beta   90.00
_cell.angle_gamma   90.00
#
_symmetry.space_group_name_H-M   'P 1'
#
loop_
_entity.id
_entity.type
_entity.pdbx_description
1 polymer ?
#
loop_
_entity_poly.entity_id
_entity_poly.type
_entity_poly.pdbx_seq_one_letter_code
_entity_poly.pdbx_strand_id
1 'polypeptide(L)'
;MTNADDKPPTVRHIFVPVDKPELWPKDVERTPIPFDDYVQLRESNQPPRPARHGAHIQWQSLSATFDPARGVLTDGRWSAEVRGTEKQSRLMSLEPLDLPISELKWSDGDAVWGTSPSGKTLLLVDAADRRLEGRFSRQGRHLHRTWQFDLRLGTATVSELKLRVPAKYSLKCSAGMLRGPLTSGEEGWRQWQVHLGSQSRCEVLVVESPAVAPTEPVVVYEQTSSYVLREAEVEVQCEINAEVFHTPRATLAFTVPDDLSIYSIGFAGDSRLNWRELPRVPGQPRQVEVTLPEPQIGRVRALQLLGGATAKWEPSFTLPRITLVNGWFTSGRWNVSVDAPLVWRGWRPAGLRLIDVNATSPTTRRLSFTQFLADASLGLDISIPEARLTSHGLLRLTARETTWRLTSEWLWQSNSGAAFAARCRVPIGWEVLDVQSLPESADSQVRHWDVVKDVTGEQTLVIDFTTPLEGQATHRVQVMARRPRALTAERDSFELPTPLDCRHSEQLLIVQAPSGWRWDGSDVETVPAATASKRLGSPWLDFELWKADAPTWTATTLLSRATQIDTPLRPLAAFVPDVTQPANPPVQPNDSAVTRATPTNDSTSSTDAAFREAATEQLVWTTAELRSLIFPGGDGDDAHVLSLRAAQVARVGRLEFELPAPAELVAVRMNGVRTEPERDDQRFRLPAIPQGGLQTLEIQYRVPSDRDFLRNRQALPVPRVEAPVLGFRWLFAFPPDARLTEEPSGLRLLQPLEPTPWSRRLFGPLGRDESAKWFNPFSDLAWEELWNPPAAKATDEKSPESLFAPPGWRVREAIAATLPAEITWLTWSGNQVRVLAWIGMLLSVSVGCVLRVRRAKPRVHIAAFWLGLCAVGVVLSAPVYAEALGGCFVGAMIAALIPRRLVMSYANQREAAVRGAFEATVAFQRVVGALIVSAGILSSAFAAQEPPVAAETPAPKGEMFDVLIPVDNPNAAKNDQVRPSDKLPLAFVPKLLLQHWRDRQAEQAEPTSLLESARYEVDWSGSAVRAEFVVHRLRPREPLTLRFPFVTVPLAGANACTVDGQPRPVMVNETRDALLLELPAVDQTGERGGISSSVSSNTTGELTPPRS
;
A
#
# COMPACT_ATOMS: atom_id res chain seq x y z
N MET A 1 -16.85 0.54 -21.46
CA MET A 1 -18.18 0.39 -20.80
C MET A 1 -19.12 1.34 -21.52
N THR A 2 -20.39 0.99 -21.72
CA THR A 2 -21.40 1.96 -22.22
C THR A 2 -21.69 3.01 -21.14
N ASN A 3 -21.95 4.25 -21.55
CA ASN A 3 -22.37 5.30 -20.61
C ASN A 3 -23.68 4.89 -19.94
N ALA A 4 -23.72 4.91 -18.60
CA ALA A 4 -24.86 4.45 -17.81
C ALA A 4 -26.10 5.39 -17.89
N ASP A 5 -25.97 6.50 -18.60
CA ASP A 5 -26.90 7.65 -18.58
C ASP A 5 -27.83 7.70 -19.81
N ASP A 6 -27.54 6.91 -20.86
CA ASP A 6 -28.34 6.83 -22.08
C ASP A 6 -29.31 5.63 -22.04
N LYS A 7 -30.40 5.79 -21.31
CA LYS A 7 -31.55 4.86 -21.37
C LYS A 7 -32.51 5.29 -22.48
N PRO A 8 -32.97 4.38 -23.35
CA PRO A 8 -33.95 4.72 -24.39
C PRO A 8 -35.26 5.25 -23.78
N PRO A 9 -35.94 6.19 -24.45
CA PRO A 9 -37.21 6.76 -23.97
C PRO A 9 -38.25 5.65 -23.78
N THR A 10 -38.93 5.67 -22.63
CA THR A 10 -39.87 4.60 -22.28
C THR A 10 -41.22 4.88 -22.94
N VAL A 11 -41.72 3.96 -23.76
CA VAL A 11 -42.99 4.15 -24.47
C VAL A 11 -44.12 3.38 -23.79
N ARG A 12 -45.22 4.08 -23.51
CA ARG A 12 -46.48 3.51 -23.04
C ARG A 12 -47.50 3.54 -24.18
N HIS A 13 -48.08 2.39 -24.49
CA HIS A 13 -49.20 2.30 -25.43
C HIS A 13 -50.50 2.65 -24.68
N ILE A 14 -51.32 3.51 -25.28
CA ILE A 14 -52.68 3.79 -24.84
C ILE A 14 -53.64 3.34 -25.94
N PHE A 15 -54.40 2.29 -25.65
CA PHE A 15 -55.41 1.76 -26.56
C PHE A 15 -56.67 2.63 -26.50
N VAL A 16 -57.06 3.21 -27.64
CA VAL A 16 -58.22 4.12 -27.73
C VAL A 16 -59.31 3.53 -28.63
N PRO A 17 -60.61 3.71 -28.32
CA PRO A 17 -61.69 3.19 -29.16
C PRO A 17 -61.72 3.93 -30.50
N VAL A 18 -61.63 3.19 -31.60
CA VAL A 18 -61.62 3.75 -32.96
C VAL A 18 -62.93 4.49 -33.31
N ASP A 19 -64.07 3.97 -32.87
CA ASP A 19 -65.39 4.53 -33.17
C ASP A 19 -65.83 5.69 -32.24
N LYS A 20 -64.93 6.19 -31.36
CA LYS A 20 -65.22 7.28 -30.40
C LYS A 20 -64.03 8.26 -30.22
N PRO A 21 -63.70 9.06 -31.24
CA PRO A 21 -62.56 9.99 -31.22
C PRO A 21 -62.68 11.10 -30.16
N GLU A 22 -63.89 11.42 -29.70
CA GLU A 22 -64.11 12.40 -28.63
C GLU A 22 -63.52 12.01 -27.27
N LEU A 23 -63.23 10.73 -27.06
CA LEU A 23 -62.62 10.18 -25.84
C LEU A 23 -61.08 10.16 -25.86
N TRP A 24 -60.44 10.62 -26.93
CA TRP A 24 -58.98 10.53 -27.08
C TRP A 24 -58.25 11.68 -26.32
N PRO A 25 -57.11 11.43 -25.65
CA PRO A 25 -56.36 12.45 -24.89
C PRO A 25 -55.80 13.57 -25.77
N LYS A 26 -56.22 14.83 -25.51
CA LYS A 26 -55.97 15.99 -26.39
C LYS A 26 -54.67 16.73 -26.12
N ASP A 27 -53.89 16.25 -25.15
CA ASP A 27 -52.99 17.08 -24.35
C ASP A 27 -51.56 17.21 -24.94
N VAL A 28 -51.30 16.53 -26.06
CA VAL A 28 -49.99 16.45 -26.73
C VAL A 28 -50.16 16.44 -28.25
N GLU A 29 -49.35 17.21 -28.98
CA GLU A 29 -49.26 17.08 -30.45
C GLU A 29 -48.65 15.73 -30.85
N ARG A 30 -49.46 14.89 -31.50
CA ARG A 30 -49.05 13.58 -32.00
C ARG A 30 -49.22 13.53 -33.52
N THR A 31 -48.26 12.91 -34.20
CA THR A 31 -48.28 12.69 -35.65
C THR A 31 -48.80 11.27 -35.93
N PRO A 32 -49.77 11.08 -36.84
CA PRO A 32 -50.13 9.75 -37.32
C PRO A 32 -49.02 9.18 -38.22
N ILE A 33 -48.63 7.94 -37.97
CA ILE A 33 -47.80 7.13 -38.88
C ILE A 33 -48.43 5.74 -39.06
N PRO A 34 -48.14 5.02 -40.17
CA PRO A 34 -48.52 3.61 -40.31
C PRO A 34 -48.08 2.78 -39.10
N PHE A 35 -48.90 1.80 -38.72
CA PHE A 35 -48.58 0.96 -37.57
C PHE A 35 -47.31 0.11 -37.79
N ASP A 36 -47.07 -0.37 -39.01
CA ASP A 36 -45.89 -1.17 -39.32
C ASP A 36 -44.59 -0.33 -39.25
N ASP A 37 -44.60 0.90 -39.80
CA ASP A 37 -43.52 1.89 -39.63
C ASP A 37 -43.23 2.15 -38.15
N TYR A 38 -44.27 2.25 -37.31
CA TYR A 38 -44.14 2.44 -35.87
C TYR A 38 -43.47 1.23 -35.19
N VAL A 39 -43.86 0.01 -35.55
CA VAL A 39 -43.23 -1.22 -35.04
C VAL A 39 -41.75 -1.26 -35.46
N GLN A 40 -41.44 -1.00 -36.74
CA GLN A 40 -40.06 -1.01 -37.25
C GLN A 40 -39.17 0.04 -36.57
N LEU A 41 -39.68 1.27 -36.36
CA LEU A 41 -38.97 2.32 -35.62
C LEU A 41 -38.75 1.96 -34.13
N ARG A 42 -39.74 1.31 -33.50
CA ARG A 42 -39.68 0.87 -32.09
C ARG A 42 -38.76 -0.33 -31.89
N GLU A 43 -38.65 -1.23 -32.87
CA GLU A 43 -37.74 -2.39 -32.80
C GLU A 43 -36.29 -1.98 -33.06
N SER A 44 -36.04 -1.13 -34.05
CA SER A 44 -34.70 -0.57 -34.31
C SER A 44 -34.17 0.30 -33.17
N ASN A 45 -35.04 1.00 -32.42
CA ASN A 45 -34.64 1.82 -31.27
C ASN A 45 -34.65 1.10 -29.91
N GLN A 46 -34.92 -0.20 -29.86
CA GLN A 46 -34.78 -0.98 -28.61
C GLN A 46 -33.30 -1.22 -28.28
N PRO A 47 -32.94 -1.29 -26.98
CA PRO A 47 -31.56 -1.50 -26.58
C PRO A 47 -31.15 -2.92 -26.99
N PRO A 48 -30.07 -3.11 -27.78
CA PRO A 48 -29.64 -4.43 -28.18
C PRO A 48 -29.28 -5.25 -26.93
N ARG A 49 -29.63 -6.56 -26.94
CA ARG A 49 -29.12 -7.49 -25.92
C ARG A 49 -27.59 -7.33 -25.84
N PRO A 50 -27.01 -7.22 -24.63
CA PRO A 50 -25.61 -6.84 -24.48
C PRO A 50 -24.69 -7.84 -25.19
N ALA A 51 -24.17 -7.44 -26.35
CA ALA A 51 -23.28 -8.24 -27.15
C ALA A 51 -22.01 -8.51 -26.35
N ARG A 52 -21.72 -9.80 -26.09
CA ARG A 52 -20.55 -10.20 -25.32
C ARG A 52 -19.28 -9.93 -26.13
N HIS A 53 -18.53 -8.92 -25.68
CA HIS A 53 -17.21 -8.53 -26.18
C HIS A 53 -17.21 -8.02 -27.64
N GLY A 54 -17.15 -6.69 -27.80
CA GLY A 54 -16.75 -6.05 -29.05
C GLY A 54 -15.23 -5.81 -29.12
N ALA A 55 -14.77 -5.22 -30.22
CA ALA A 55 -13.40 -4.75 -30.35
C ALA A 55 -13.10 -3.66 -29.31
N HIS A 56 -11.94 -3.74 -28.63
CA HIS A 56 -11.52 -2.78 -27.62
C HIS A 56 -10.00 -2.71 -27.48
N ILE A 57 -9.48 -1.61 -26.91
CA ILE A 57 -8.07 -1.47 -26.57
C ILE A 57 -7.82 -2.16 -25.22
N GLN A 58 -6.95 -3.18 -25.18
CA GLN A 58 -6.51 -3.78 -23.93
C GLN A 58 -5.50 -2.87 -23.23
N TRP A 59 -4.44 -2.48 -23.94
CA TRP A 59 -3.32 -1.70 -23.42
C TRP A 59 -2.94 -0.57 -24.37
N GLN A 60 -2.47 0.55 -23.85
CA GLN A 60 -1.83 1.60 -24.65
C GLN A 60 -0.64 2.26 -23.92
N SER A 61 0.39 2.62 -24.68
CA SER A 61 1.51 3.45 -24.23
C SER A 61 1.72 4.63 -25.18
N LEU A 62 1.91 5.80 -24.60
CA LEU A 62 2.41 6.99 -25.25
C LEU A 62 3.89 7.20 -24.85
N SER A 63 4.71 7.70 -25.76
CA SER A 63 6.04 8.23 -25.44
C SER A 63 6.35 9.49 -26.23
N ALA A 64 6.80 10.57 -25.59
CA ALA A 64 7.21 11.80 -26.26
C ALA A 64 8.39 12.51 -25.55
N THR A 65 9.08 13.40 -26.26
CA THR A 65 10.07 14.34 -25.70
C THR A 65 9.43 15.72 -25.55
N PHE A 66 9.72 16.44 -24.46
CA PHE A 66 9.30 17.83 -24.28
C PHE A 66 10.36 18.81 -24.80
N ASP A 67 10.01 19.59 -25.82
CA ASP A 67 10.77 20.73 -26.31
C ASP A 67 10.36 22.00 -25.53
N PRO A 68 11.22 22.55 -24.66
CA PRO A 68 10.92 23.75 -23.88
C PRO A 68 11.03 25.07 -24.67
N ALA A 69 11.65 25.06 -25.85
CA ALA A 69 11.79 26.25 -26.70
C ALA A 69 10.53 26.46 -27.57
N ARG A 70 9.85 25.37 -27.96
CA ARG A 70 8.56 25.41 -28.67
C ARG A 70 7.35 25.20 -27.76
N GLY A 71 7.54 24.62 -26.58
CA GLY A 71 6.44 24.26 -25.67
C GLY A 71 5.65 23.04 -26.13
N VAL A 72 6.29 22.11 -26.83
CA VAL A 72 5.63 21.02 -27.58
C VAL A 72 6.10 19.66 -27.08
N LEU A 73 5.19 18.68 -27.05
CA LEU A 73 5.56 17.27 -27.01
C LEU A 73 5.92 16.83 -28.44
N THR A 74 7.22 16.67 -28.72
CA THR A 74 7.78 16.18 -29.99
C THR A 74 8.06 14.68 -29.92
N ASP A 75 8.32 14.08 -31.08
CA ASP A 75 8.70 12.66 -31.20
C ASP A 75 7.67 11.70 -30.58
N GLY A 76 6.41 12.15 -30.52
CA GLY A 76 5.31 11.42 -29.93
C GLY A 76 5.05 10.14 -30.69
N ARG A 77 5.02 9.01 -29.97
CA ARG A 77 4.57 7.71 -30.46
C ARG A 77 3.43 7.22 -29.58
N TRP A 78 2.33 6.84 -30.19
CA TRP A 78 1.25 6.10 -29.57
C TRP A 78 1.32 4.65 -30.04
N SER A 79 1.12 3.72 -29.13
CA SER A 79 0.99 2.29 -29.44
C SER A 79 -0.14 1.71 -28.59
N ALA A 80 -0.98 0.88 -29.20
CA ALA A 80 -2.14 0.27 -28.58
C ALA A 80 -2.28 -1.21 -29.01
N GLU A 81 -2.71 -2.06 -28.07
CA GLU A 81 -3.04 -3.46 -28.33
C GLU A 81 -4.56 -3.60 -28.42
N VAL A 82 -5.07 -3.94 -29.60
CA VAL A 82 -6.50 -4.02 -29.90
C VAL A 82 -6.94 -5.47 -29.95
N ARG A 83 -7.97 -5.81 -29.16
CA ARG A 83 -8.61 -7.12 -29.14
C ARG A 83 -10.01 -7.07 -29.76
N GLY A 84 -10.16 -7.69 -30.92
CA GLY A 84 -11.42 -8.14 -31.50
C GLY A 84 -11.80 -9.56 -31.05
N THR A 85 -13.01 -9.99 -31.40
CA THR A 85 -13.64 -11.22 -30.85
C THR A 85 -14.20 -12.16 -31.92
N GLU A 86 -14.21 -11.74 -33.18
CA GLU A 86 -14.76 -12.47 -34.32
C GLU A 86 -13.87 -12.28 -35.56
N LYS A 87 -13.99 -13.18 -36.55
CA LYS A 87 -13.29 -13.10 -37.84
C LYS A 87 -13.99 -12.20 -38.88
N GLN A 88 -14.76 -11.22 -38.42
CA GLN A 88 -15.50 -10.29 -39.28
C GLN A 88 -15.01 -8.86 -39.02
N SER A 89 -14.70 -8.13 -40.08
CA SER A 89 -14.27 -6.74 -39.99
C SER A 89 -15.36 -5.87 -39.36
N ARG A 90 -15.01 -5.11 -38.32
CA ARG A 90 -15.93 -4.21 -37.59
C ARG A 90 -15.28 -2.87 -37.30
N LEU A 91 -16.09 -1.82 -37.22
CA LEU A 91 -15.64 -0.50 -36.82
C LEU A 91 -15.58 -0.38 -35.29
N MET A 92 -14.49 0.18 -34.78
CA MET A 92 -14.26 0.50 -33.37
C MET A 92 -14.07 2.00 -33.22
N SER A 93 -14.75 2.65 -32.26
CA SER A 93 -14.48 4.06 -31.95
C SER A 93 -13.17 4.19 -31.19
N LEU A 94 -12.39 5.22 -31.51
CA LEU A 94 -11.17 5.60 -30.78
C LEU A 94 -11.43 6.64 -29.67
N GLU A 95 -12.67 7.11 -29.51
CA GLU A 95 -13.03 8.15 -28.54
C GLU A 95 -12.69 7.75 -27.08
N PRO A 96 -12.31 8.71 -26.21
CA PRO A 96 -12.24 10.17 -26.42
C PRO A 96 -10.87 10.71 -26.89
N LEU A 97 -10.07 9.91 -27.59
CA LEU A 97 -8.71 10.25 -28.06
C LEU A 97 -8.65 11.60 -28.79
N ASP A 98 -7.91 12.58 -28.24
CA ASP A 98 -7.79 13.95 -28.78
C ASP A 98 -6.40 14.29 -29.35
N LEU A 99 -5.57 13.26 -29.54
CA LEU A 99 -4.22 13.40 -30.06
C LEU A 99 -4.25 13.53 -31.59
N PRO A 100 -3.58 14.54 -32.19
CA PRO A 100 -3.44 14.63 -33.63
C PRO A 100 -2.43 13.56 -34.09
N ILE A 101 -2.96 12.39 -34.43
CA ILE A 101 -2.18 11.22 -34.82
C ILE A 101 -1.94 11.21 -36.34
N SER A 102 -0.71 10.92 -36.73
CA SER A 102 -0.30 10.69 -38.11
C SER A 102 0.34 9.30 -38.25
N GLU A 103 0.43 8.79 -39.49
CA GLU A 103 1.06 7.49 -39.79
C GLU A 103 0.46 6.32 -38.99
N LEU A 104 -0.87 6.31 -38.78
CA LEU A 104 -1.55 5.23 -38.06
C LEU A 104 -1.50 3.93 -38.88
N LYS A 105 -0.89 2.89 -38.31
CA LYS A 105 -0.67 1.59 -38.98
C LYS A 105 -0.85 0.43 -37.99
N TRP A 106 -1.19 -0.74 -38.52
CA TRP A 106 -1.06 -1.99 -37.80
C TRP A 106 0.40 -2.49 -37.84
N SER A 107 0.76 -3.42 -36.96
CA SER A 107 2.04 -4.13 -36.92
C SER A 107 2.47 -4.78 -38.24
N ASP A 108 1.51 -5.04 -39.11
CA ASP A 108 1.59 -5.95 -40.25
C ASP A 108 0.88 -5.38 -41.50
N GLY A 109 0.52 -4.10 -41.49
CA GLY A 109 -0.08 -3.40 -42.65
C GLY A 109 -0.61 -2.00 -42.30
N ASP A 110 -1.08 -1.26 -43.31
CA ASP A 110 -1.73 0.03 -43.08
C ASP A 110 -3.09 -0.12 -42.38
N ALA A 111 -3.43 0.83 -41.50
CA ALA A 111 -4.70 0.83 -40.79
C ALA A 111 -5.77 1.60 -41.59
N VAL A 112 -6.93 0.99 -41.80
CA VAL A 112 -8.09 1.68 -42.41
C VAL A 112 -8.85 2.40 -41.28
N TRP A 113 -8.78 3.72 -41.27
CA TRP A 113 -9.37 4.57 -40.23
C TRP A 113 -9.87 5.89 -40.83
N GLY A 114 -10.61 6.66 -40.05
CA GLY A 114 -11.01 8.00 -40.44
C GLY A 114 -12.19 8.52 -39.63
N THR A 115 -12.76 9.62 -40.10
CA THR A 115 -13.90 10.28 -39.44
C THR A 115 -15.21 9.87 -40.11
N SER A 116 -16.24 9.55 -39.32
CA SER A 116 -17.60 9.31 -39.79
C SER A 116 -18.31 10.61 -40.19
N PRO A 117 -19.44 10.55 -40.92
CA PRO A 117 -20.31 11.72 -41.14
C PRO A 117 -20.85 12.36 -39.85
N SER A 118 -20.85 11.62 -38.74
CA SER A 118 -21.21 12.08 -37.38
C SER A 118 -20.03 12.63 -36.58
N GLY A 119 -18.85 12.81 -37.19
CA GLY A 119 -17.67 13.40 -36.56
C GLY A 119 -16.85 12.45 -35.68
N LYS A 120 -17.23 11.17 -35.58
CA LYS A 120 -16.59 10.18 -34.69
C LYS A 120 -15.40 9.53 -35.38
N THR A 121 -14.26 9.40 -34.70
CA THR A 121 -13.08 8.72 -35.24
C THR A 121 -13.23 7.21 -35.11
N LEU A 122 -13.27 6.51 -36.24
CA LEU A 122 -13.49 5.07 -36.33
C LEU A 122 -12.28 4.36 -36.97
N LEU A 123 -11.96 3.18 -36.44
CA LEU A 123 -10.91 2.28 -36.91
C LEU A 123 -11.56 0.97 -37.37
N LEU A 124 -11.22 0.47 -38.57
CA LEU A 124 -11.63 -0.85 -39.03
C LEU A 124 -10.71 -1.92 -38.43
N VAL A 125 -11.29 -2.76 -37.58
CA VAL A 125 -10.63 -3.92 -36.95
C VAL A 125 -11.06 -5.17 -37.71
N ASP A 126 -10.12 -5.80 -38.40
CA ASP A 126 -10.30 -6.94 -39.31
C ASP A 126 -9.85 -8.30 -38.73
N ALA A 127 -9.10 -8.28 -37.64
CA ALA A 127 -8.58 -9.47 -36.96
C ALA A 127 -8.73 -9.40 -35.42
N ALA A 128 -8.50 -10.53 -34.75
CA ALA A 128 -8.80 -10.70 -33.32
C ALA A 128 -7.77 -10.08 -32.37
N ASP A 129 -6.47 -10.09 -32.68
CA ASP A 129 -5.43 -9.46 -31.85
C ASP A 129 -4.41 -8.79 -32.80
N ARG A 130 -4.34 -7.45 -32.80
CA ARG A 130 -3.32 -6.67 -33.55
C ARG A 130 -2.79 -5.51 -32.72
N ARG A 131 -1.53 -5.14 -32.97
CA ARG A 131 -0.89 -3.96 -32.40
C ARG A 131 -1.01 -2.80 -33.39
N LEU A 132 -1.49 -1.67 -32.90
CA LEU A 132 -1.69 -0.42 -33.62
C LEU A 132 -0.60 0.56 -33.18
N GLU A 133 0.04 1.27 -34.11
CA GLU A 133 1.03 2.30 -33.82
C GLU A 133 0.78 3.56 -34.66
N GLY A 134 1.12 4.72 -34.10
CA GLY A 134 1.04 6.00 -34.79
C GLY A 134 1.96 7.05 -34.15
N ARG A 135 2.19 8.15 -34.86
CA ARG A 135 2.95 9.30 -34.35
C ARG A 135 2.02 10.41 -33.92
N PHE A 136 2.43 11.25 -32.96
CA PHE A 136 1.67 12.43 -32.55
C PHE A 136 2.59 13.58 -32.16
N SER A 137 2.01 14.77 -32.03
CA SER A 137 2.62 15.89 -31.28
C SER A 137 1.53 16.65 -30.52
N ARG A 138 1.89 17.42 -29.48
CA ARG A 138 0.90 18.21 -28.72
C ARG A 138 1.51 19.54 -28.29
N GLN A 139 0.87 20.64 -28.68
CA GLN A 139 1.22 21.97 -28.17
C GLN A 139 0.77 22.10 -26.71
N GLY A 140 1.67 22.57 -25.85
CA GLY A 140 1.38 22.90 -24.45
C GLY A 140 1.02 24.36 -24.28
N ARG A 141 0.21 24.64 -23.24
CA ARG A 141 -0.11 26.00 -22.79
C ARG A 141 0.90 26.46 -21.76
N HIS A 142 1.54 27.62 -21.97
CA HIS A 142 2.46 28.18 -20.99
C HIS A 142 1.73 28.94 -19.86
N LEU A 143 2.14 28.67 -18.62
CA LEU A 143 1.65 29.27 -17.39
C LEU A 143 2.84 29.64 -16.49
N HIS A 144 3.36 30.87 -16.62
CA HIS A 144 4.49 31.43 -15.85
C HIS A 144 5.84 30.67 -15.93
N ARG A 145 5.95 29.53 -15.25
CA ARG A 145 7.13 28.62 -15.21
C ARG A 145 6.69 27.16 -15.36
N THR A 146 5.57 26.93 -16.05
CA THR A 146 4.93 25.63 -16.17
C THR A 146 4.29 25.49 -17.53
N TRP A 147 4.42 24.32 -18.14
CA TRP A 147 3.75 23.96 -19.39
C TRP A 147 2.66 22.93 -19.11
N GLN A 148 1.42 23.26 -19.49
CA GLN A 148 0.22 22.45 -19.27
C GLN A 148 -0.17 21.73 -20.56
N PHE A 149 -0.40 20.43 -20.47
CA PHE A 149 -0.92 19.58 -21.55
C PHE A 149 -2.14 18.80 -21.01
N ASP A 150 -3.34 19.17 -21.45
CA ASP A 150 -4.52 18.31 -21.31
C ASP A 150 -4.44 17.26 -22.42
N LEU A 151 -4.57 15.98 -22.07
CA LEU A 151 -4.43 14.83 -22.96
C LEU A 151 -5.64 13.91 -22.77
N ARG A 152 -6.38 13.61 -23.85
CA ARG A 152 -7.41 12.57 -23.87
C ARG A 152 -6.93 11.38 -24.70
N LEU A 153 -7.06 10.20 -24.13
CA LEU A 153 -6.57 8.93 -24.68
C LEU A 153 -7.75 8.07 -25.11
N GLY A 154 -7.50 7.08 -25.98
CA GLY A 154 -8.52 6.09 -26.32
C GLY A 154 -8.95 5.29 -25.09
N THR A 155 -10.18 4.78 -25.07
CA THR A 155 -10.70 4.01 -23.94
C THR A 155 -10.01 2.63 -23.86
N ALA A 156 -9.08 2.46 -22.92
CA ALA A 156 -8.29 1.24 -22.74
C ALA A 156 -8.39 0.66 -21.31
N THR A 157 -8.04 -0.62 -21.13
CA THR A 157 -7.99 -1.24 -19.80
C THR A 157 -6.77 -0.78 -19.00
N VAL A 158 -5.64 -0.60 -19.66
CA VAL A 158 -4.39 -0.06 -19.08
C VAL A 158 -3.79 1.00 -20.01
N SER A 159 -3.47 2.17 -19.46
CA SER A 159 -2.91 3.31 -20.18
C SER A 159 -1.64 3.81 -19.51
N GLU A 160 -0.64 4.13 -20.32
CA GLU A 160 0.70 4.54 -19.90
C GLU A 160 1.21 5.75 -20.71
N LEU A 161 1.92 6.66 -20.07
CA LEU A 161 2.49 7.85 -20.70
C LEU A 161 3.95 8.06 -20.25
N LYS A 162 4.89 8.03 -21.20
CA LYS A 162 6.33 8.24 -20.96
C LYS A 162 6.75 9.60 -21.51
N LEU A 163 7.37 10.44 -20.69
CA LEU A 163 7.74 11.80 -21.06
C LEU A 163 9.20 12.09 -20.71
N ARG A 164 10.00 12.39 -21.74
CA ARG A 164 11.40 12.78 -21.61
C ARG A 164 11.49 14.30 -21.54
N VAL A 165 12.00 14.84 -20.43
CA VAL A 165 12.07 16.29 -20.16
C VAL A 165 13.50 16.71 -19.80
N PRO A 166 13.94 17.93 -20.10
CA PRO A 166 15.27 18.41 -19.68
C PRO A 166 15.39 18.44 -18.15
N ALA A 167 16.59 18.22 -17.61
CA ALA A 167 16.80 17.95 -16.18
C ALA A 167 16.38 19.09 -15.23
N LYS A 168 16.31 20.34 -15.72
CA LYS A 168 15.79 21.49 -14.97
C LYS A 168 14.26 21.50 -14.80
N TYR A 169 13.54 20.58 -15.44
CA TYR A 169 12.09 20.43 -15.30
C TYR A 169 11.72 19.20 -14.46
N SER A 170 10.63 19.34 -13.71
CA SER A 170 9.90 18.25 -13.05
C SER A 170 8.51 18.10 -13.66
N LEU A 171 7.86 16.98 -13.38
CA LEU A 171 6.51 16.70 -13.87
C LEU A 171 5.54 16.58 -12.69
N LYS A 172 4.31 17.08 -12.87
CA LYS A 172 3.13 16.75 -12.06
C LYS A 172 2.02 16.27 -13.01
N CYS A 173 1.13 15.42 -12.54
CA CYS A 173 0.01 14.91 -13.33
C CYS A 173 -1.27 14.90 -12.47
N SER A 174 -2.42 15.22 -13.06
CA SER A 174 -3.71 15.25 -12.35
C SER A 174 -4.34 13.87 -12.12
N ALA A 175 -3.87 12.85 -12.85
CA ALA A 175 -4.37 11.49 -12.80
C ALA A 175 -3.23 10.46 -12.95
N GLY A 176 -3.44 9.27 -12.41
CA GLY A 176 -2.49 8.17 -12.45
C GLY A 176 -1.31 8.30 -11.49
N MET A 177 -0.51 7.23 -11.38
CA MET A 177 0.69 7.20 -10.56
C MET A 177 1.90 7.72 -11.35
N LEU A 178 2.57 8.74 -10.83
CA LEU A 178 3.76 9.35 -11.43
C LEU A 178 5.05 8.71 -10.89
N ARG A 179 5.83 8.11 -11.80
CA ARG A 179 7.14 7.51 -11.55
C ARG A 179 8.25 8.35 -12.20
N GLY A 180 9.19 8.83 -11.40
CA GLY A 180 10.38 9.55 -11.86
C GLY A 180 10.96 10.53 -10.82
N PRO A 181 12.06 11.23 -11.16
CA PRO A 181 12.75 11.15 -12.44
C PRO A 181 13.58 9.86 -12.58
N LEU A 182 13.40 9.18 -13.71
CA LEU A 182 14.20 8.04 -14.15
C LEU A 182 15.35 8.54 -15.04
N THR A 183 16.45 7.78 -15.08
CA THR A 183 17.58 8.04 -15.97
C THR A 183 17.16 7.83 -17.43
N SER A 184 17.36 8.82 -18.29
CA SER A 184 17.05 8.76 -19.73
C SER A 184 18.20 8.24 -20.61
N GLY A 185 19.34 7.85 -20.01
CA GLY A 185 20.56 7.45 -20.73
C GLY A 185 21.34 8.59 -21.38
N GLU A 186 20.77 9.80 -21.45
CA GLU A 186 21.35 11.01 -22.00
C GLU A 186 21.54 12.06 -20.88
N GLU A 187 22.72 12.66 -20.80
CA GLU A 187 23.05 13.67 -19.78
C GLU A 187 22.21 14.94 -19.99
N GLY A 188 21.83 15.61 -18.89
CA GLY A 188 20.96 16.79 -18.95
C GLY A 188 19.48 16.50 -19.22
N TRP A 189 19.06 15.23 -19.34
CA TRP A 189 17.66 14.81 -19.48
C TRP A 189 17.17 13.95 -18.31
N ARG A 190 15.85 13.81 -18.18
CA ARG A 190 15.14 12.97 -17.22
C ARG A 190 13.92 12.32 -17.89
N GLN A 191 13.66 11.06 -17.61
CA GLN A 191 12.44 10.38 -18.06
C GLN A 191 11.42 10.29 -16.93
N TRP A 192 10.15 10.52 -17.24
CA TRP A 192 9.00 10.34 -16.36
C TRP A 192 8.04 9.33 -16.98
N GLN A 193 7.31 8.61 -16.14
CA GLN A 193 6.38 7.56 -16.54
C GLN A 193 5.11 7.70 -15.71
N VAL A 194 3.95 7.81 -16.35
CA VAL A 194 2.64 7.95 -15.70
C VAL A 194 1.83 6.70 -15.99
N HIS A 195 1.45 5.98 -14.94
CA HIS A 195 0.55 4.83 -15.02
C HIS A 195 -0.88 5.32 -14.78
N LEU A 196 -1.64 5.48 -15.85
CA LEU A 196 -2.99 6.05 -15.85
C LEU A 196 -4.09 5.01 -15.62
N GLY A 197 -3.79 3.71 -15.80
CA GLY A 197 -4.78 2.64 -15.68
C GLY A 197 -5.89 2.80 -16.73
N SER A 198 -7.15 2.71 -16.32
CA SER A 198 -8.30 2.93 -17.21
C SER A 198 -8.71 4.41 -17.38
N GLN A 199 -7.92 5.37 -16.89
CA GLN A 199 -8.20 6.81 -17.08
C GLN A 199 -7.90 7.22 -18.53
N SER A 200 -8.94 7.67 -19.24
CA SER A 200 -8.86 8.19 -20.61
C SER A 200 -8.57 9.69 -20.71
N ARG A 201 -8.27 10.37 -19.59
CA ARG A 201 -7.83 11.78 -19.58
C ARG A 201 -6.80 12.04 -18.48
N CYS A 202 -5.82 12.89 -18.77
CA CYS A 202 -4.91 13.43 -17.77
C CYS A 202 -4.44 14.84 -18.13
N GLU A 203 -4.17 15.66 -17.11
CA GLU A 203 -3.51 16.96 -17.25
C GLU A 203 -2.06 16.80 -16.76
N VAL A 204 -1.11 17.09 -17.64
CA VAL A 204 0.33 17.03 -17.37
C VAL A 204 0.86 18.45 -17.21
N LEU A 205 1.58 18.70 -16.12
CA LEU A 205 2.23 19.96 -15.82
C LEU A 205 3.75 19.75 -15.77
N VAL A 206 4.49 20.36 -16.70
CA VAL A 206 5.96 20.35 -16.72
C VAL A 206 6.46 21.66 -16.10
N VAL A 207 6.98 21.59 -14.87
CA VAL A 207 7.33 22.74 -14.02
C VAL A 207 8.84 22.96 -14.02
N GLU A 208 9.31 24.19 -14.17
CA GLU A 208 10.73 24.50 -13.99
C GLU A 208 11.10 24.44 -12.51
N SER A 209 11.91 23.46 -12.13
CA SER A 209 12.38 23.28 -10.76
C SER A 209 13.75 23.95 -10.58
N PRO A 210 14.00 24.63 -9.45
CA PRO A 210 15.36 25.01 -9.09
C PRO A 210 16.22 23.74 -9.01
N ALA A 211 17.43 23.80 -9.57
CA ALA A 211 18.32 22.65 -9.67
C ALA A 211 18.96 22.30 -8.32
N VAL A 212 18.15 21.73 -7.41
CA VAL A 212 18.68 21.00 -6.25
C VAL A 212 19.50 19.83 -6.79
N ALA A 213 20.79 19.82 -6.47
CA ALA A 213 21.66 18.70 -6.80
C ALA A 213 21.09 17.41 -6.17
N PRO A 214 21.11 16.26 -6.87
CA PRO A 214 20.51 15.02 -6.37
C PRO A 214 21.22 14.59 -5.09
N THR A 215 20.59 14.84 -3.94
CA THR A 215 21.08 14.43 -2.63
C THR A 215 20.99 12.91 -2.52
N GLU A 216 22.05 12.27 -2.02
CA GLU A 216 22.12 10.81 -1.92
C GLU A 216 20.96 10.24 -1.09
N PRO A 217 20.43 9.05 -1.43
CA PRO A 217 19.25 8.49 -0.77
C PRO A 217 19.61 7.95 0.62
N VAL A 218 19.46 8.80 1.63
CA VAL A 218 19.65 8.46 3.05
C VAL A 218 18.53 7.51 3.48
N VAL A 219 18.91 6.36 4.03
CA VAL A 219 17.98 5.38 4.60
C VAL A 219 18.13 5.39 6.12
N VAL A 220 17.03 5.45 6.84
CA VAL A 220 16.93 5.27 8.29
C VAL A 220 16.22 3.94 8.55
N TYR A 221 16.59 3.18 9.59
CA TYR A 221 15.92 1.91 9.88
C TYR A 221 15.84 1.53 11.37
N GLU A 222 14.80 0.74 11.68
CA GLU A 222 14.61 -0.04 12.91
C GLU A 222 14.72 -1.54 12.54
N GLN A 223 15.30 -2.38 13.43
CA GLN A 223 15.55 -3.80 13.15
C GLN A 223 15.10 -4.72 14.29
N THR A 224 14.27 -5.73 13.99
CA THR A 224 13.94 -6.82 14.92
C THR A 224 14.54 -8.12 14.43
N SER A 225 15.48 -8.69 15.18
CA SER A 225 16.12 -9.96 14.87
C SER A 225 15.64 -11.05 15.84
N SER A 226 15.16 -12.17 15.30
CA SER A 226 14.70 -13.33 16.06
C SER A 226 15.52 -14.56 15.68
N TYR A 227 16.03 -15.26 16.69
CA TYR A 227 16.95 -16.37 16.58
C TYR A 227 16.34 -17.63 17.19
N VAL A 228 16.41 -18.76 16.49
CA VAL A 228 16.03 -20.08 17.03
C VAL A 228 17.24 -21.00 16.95
N LEU A 229 17.65 -21.54 18.09
CA LEU A 229 18.87 -22.33 18.26
C LEU A 229 18.46 -23.78 18.56
N ARG A 230 18.74 -24.69 17.61
CA ARG A 230 18.47 -26.13 17.68
C ARG A 230 19.78 -26.91 17.54
N GLU A 231 19.79 -28.17 17.93
CA GLU A 231 21.01 -28.98 18.04
C GLU A 231 21.97 -28.91 16.84
N ALA A 232 21.46 -28.86 15.59
CA ALA A 232 22.26 -28.81 14.36
C ALA A 232 22.22 -27.47 13.60
N GLU A 233 21.40 -26.49 14.00
CA GLU A 233 21.14 -25.27 13.21
C GLU A 233 20.78 -24.03 14.03
N VAL A 234 21.06 -22.86 13.45
CA VAL A 234 20.59 -21.56 13.92
C VAL A 234 19.75 -20.92 12.83
N GLU A 235 18.44 -20.82 13.05
CA GLU A 235 17.54 -20.04 12.21
C GLU A 235 17.61 -18.55 12.59
N VAL A 236 17.58 -17.67 11.59
CA VAL A 236 17.63 -16.22 11.75
C VAL A 236 16.49 -15.58 10.93
N GLN A 237 15.60 -14.89 11.63
CA GLN A 237 14.62 -13.98 11.03
C GLN A 237 15.01 -12.54 11.36
N CYS A 238 15.22 -11.72 10.35
CA CYS A 238 15.50 -10.30 10.50
C CYS A 238 14.40 -9.47 9.82
N GLU A 239 13.60 -8.76 10.62
CA GLU A 239 12.62 -7.79 10.13
C GLU A 239 13.23 -6.39 10.18
N ILE A 240 13.14 -5.66 9.06
CA ILE A 240 13.73 -4.32 8.89
C ILE A 240 12.62 -3.37 8.43
N ASN A 241 12.35 -2.36 9.25
CA ASN A 241 11.42 -1.27 8.96
C ASN A 241 12.23 -0.02 8.65
N ALA A 242 12.13 0.48 7.41
CA ALA A 242 13.01 1.53 6.89
C ALA A 242 12.25 2.76 6.39
N GLU A 243 12.91 3.91 6.38
CA GLU A 243 12.39 5.18 5.86
C GLU A 243 13.47 5.83 4.98
N VAL A 244 13.11 6.24 3.75
CA VAL A 244 14.04 6.71 2.72
C VAL A 244 13.83 8.20 2.45
N PHE A 245 14.89 9.00 2.60
CA PHE A 245 14.88 10.45 2.48
C PHE A 245 15.62 10.97 1.25
N HIS A 246 15.30 12.22 0.89
CA HIS A 246 15.76 13.00 -0.25
C HIS A 246 15.42 12.44 -1.65
N THR A 247 15.87 11.23 -2.00
CA THR A 247 15.70 10.62 -3.33
C THR A 247 15.15 9.18 -3.26
N PRO A 248 14.25 8.75 -4.19
CA PRO A 248 13.68 7.41 -4.13
C PRO A 248 14.71 6.31 -4.40
N ARG A 249 14.73 5.27 -3.57
CA ARG A 249 15.72 4.19 -3.63
C ARG A 249 15.11 2.88 -4.11
N ALA A 250 15.73 2.26 -5.11
CA ALA A 250 15.25 1.03 -5.76
C ALA A 250 15.91 -0.25 -5.22
N THR A 251 17.13 -0.16 -4.67
CA THR A 251 17.84 -1.31 -4.09
C THR A 251 18.39 -1.01 -2.70
N LEU A 252 18.38 -2.04 -1.85
CA LEU A 252 18.95 -2.03 -0.51
C LEU A 252 19.97 -3.15 -0.41
N ALA A 253 21.17 -2.84 0.11
CA ALA A 253 22.25 -3.80 0.27
C ALA A 253 22.40 -4.16 1.74
N PHE A 254 22.65 -5.43 2.04
CA PHE A 254 22.78 -5.95 3.39
C PHE A 254 24.11 -6.69 3.54
N THR A 255 24.82 -6.45 4.63
CA THR A 255 25.97 -7.28 5.03
C THR A 255 25.44 -8.55 5.68
N VAL A 256 25.94 -9.70 5.21
CA VAL A 256 25.52 -11.05 5.62
C VAL A 256 26.78 -11.84 5.99
N PRO A 257 26.82 -12.57 7.12
CA PRO A 257 27.94 -13.45 7.47
C PRO A 257 28.19 -14.56 6.43
N ASP A 258 29.40 -15.13 6.42
CA ASP A 258 29.78 -16.17 5.45
C ASP A 258 29.20 -17.55 5.80
N ASP A 259 28.96 -17.80 7.08
CA ASP A 259 28.29 -18.98 7.63
C ASP A 259 26.76 -18.92 7.51
N LEU A 260 26.19 -17.75 7.24
CA LEU A 260 24.73 -17.56 7.15
C LEU A 260 24.22 -17.68 5.71
N SER A 261 23.41 -18.70 5.45
CA SER A 261 22.69 -18.86 4.18
C SER A 261 21.34 -18.13 4.22
N ILE A 262 21.00 -17.37 3.17
CA ILE A 262 19.71 -16.67 3.06
C ILE A 262 18.75 -17.52 2.23
N TYR A 263 17.60 -17.86 2.80
CA TYR A 263 16.58 -18.70 2.15
C TYR A 263 15.55 -17.88 1.37
N SER A 264 15.13 -16.74 1.91
CA SER A 264 14.18 -15.85 1.25
C SER A 264 14.19 -14.45 1.84
N ILE A 265 13.71 -13.48 1.05
CA ILE A 265 13.51 -12.11 1.48
C ILE A 265 12.08 -11.71 1.10
N GLY A 266 11.26 -11.48 2.11
CA GLY A 266 9.87 -11.04 2.00
C GLY A 266 9.72 -9.53 2.10
N PHE A 267 8.63 -9.00 1.55
CA PHE A 267 8.23 -7.60 1.58
C PHE A 267 6.73 -7.53 1.87
N ALA A 268 6.36 -6.73 2.87
CA ALA A 268 4.97 -6.53 3.29
C ALA A 268 4.23 -7.85 3.64
N GLY A 269 4.92 -8.79 4.29
CA GLY A 269 4.38 -10.11 4.68
C GLY A 269 4.45 -11.16 3.58
N ASP A 270 3.78 -10.92 2.45
CA ASP A 270 3.46 -12.00 1.49
C ASP A 270 4.35 -12.05 0.23
N SER A 271 5.02 -10.96 -0.15
CA SER A 271 5.71 -10.86 -1.46
C SER A 271 7.20 -11.21 -1.35
N ARG A 272 7.65 -12.26 -2.04
CA ARG A 272 9.10 -12.55 -2.17
C ARG A 272 9.78 -11.56 -3.13
N LEU A 273 10.92 -11.02 -2.73
CA LEU A 273 11.75 -10.12 -3.55
C LEU A 273 12.89 -10.85 -4.24
N ASN A 274 13.30 -10.33 -5.40
CA ASN A 274 14.51 -10.73 -6.09
C ASN A 274 15.73 -10.09 -5.41
N TRP A 275 16.76 -10.91 -5.16
CA TRP A 275 18.03 -10.49 -4.58
C TRP A 275 19.21 -11.17 -5.28
N ARG A 276 20.40 -10.61 -5.11
CA ARG A 276 21.66 -11.14 -5.67
C ARG A 276 22.83 -10.87 -4.71
N GLU A 277 23.86 -11.70 -4.75
CA GLU A 277 25.11 -11.39 -4.07
C GLU A 277 25.90 -10.35 -4.88
N LEU A 278 26.56 -9.41 -4.19
CA LEU A 278 27.42 -8.41 -4.83
C LEU A 278 28.85 -8.96 -5.02
N PRO A 279 29.58 -8.55 -6.08
CA PRO A 279 30.95 -9.00 -6.32
C PRO A 279 31.86 -8.69 -5.13
N ARG A 280 32.47 -9.72 -4.54
CA ARG A 280 33.22 -9.59 -3.30
C ARG A 280 34.61 -9.02 -3.53
N VAL A 281 34.88 -7.85 -2.95
CA VAL A 281 36.23 -7.28 -2.84
C VAL A 281 37.01 -8.04 -1.75
N PRO A 282 38.28 -8.42 -1.97
CA PRO A 282 39.11 -9.05 -0.94
C PRO A 282 39.16 -8.22 0.35
N GLY A 283 38.94 -8.86 1.49
CA GLY A 283 38.88 -8.20 2.80
C GLY A 283 37.55 -7.54 3.17
N GLN A 284 36.56 -7.48 2.27
CA GLN A 284 35.21 -7.00 2.60
C GLN A 284 34.26 -8.15 3.01
N PRO A 285 33.31 -7.88 3.92
CA PRO A 285 32.29 -8.86 4.30
C PRO A 285 31.31 -9.07 3.13
N ARG A 286 30.70 -10.26 3.07
CA ARG A 286 29.74 -10.64 2.03
C ARG A 286 28.51 -9.72 2.06
N GLN A 287 28.05 -9.30 0.88
CA GLN A 287 26.90 -8.39 0.72
C GLN A 287 25.86 -8.94 -0.25
N VAL A 288 24.60 -8.73 0.09
CA VAL A 288 23.42 -9.10 -0.70
C VAL A 288 22.65 -7.83 -1.08
N GLU A 289 22.42 -7.61 -2.37
CA GLU A 289 21.53 -6.55 -2.87
C GLU A 289 20.13 -7.09 -3.12
N VAL A 290 19.13 -6.37 -2.60
CA VAL A 290 17.70 -6.67 -2.74
C VAL A 290 17.05 -5.60 -3.61
N THR A 291 16.30 -6.02 -4.63
CA THR A 291 15.55 -5.13 -5.51
C THR A 291 14.12 -4.97 -5.00
N LEU A 292 13.73 -3.73 -4.70
CA LEU A 292 12.37 -3.38 -4.31
C LEU A 292 11.45 -3.35 -5.55
N PRO A 293 10.14 -3.65 -5.43
CA PRO A 293 9.24 -3.70 -6.60
C PRO A 293 9.14 -2.35 -7.33
N GLU A 294 9.19 -1.26 -6.56
CA GLU A 294 9.16 0.13 -7.02
C GLU A 294 10.15 0.95 -6.18
N PRO A 295 10.77 2.03 -6.72
CA PRO A 295 11.65 2.90 -5.94
C PRO A 295 10.89 3.58 -4.79
N GLN A 296 11.30 3.33 -3.55
CA GLN A 296 10.60 3.81 -2.35
C GLN A 296 11.14 5.17 -1.88
N ILE A 297 10.27 6.03 -1.38
CA ILE A 297 10.59 7.29 -0.67
C ILE A 297 9.57 7.47 0.47
N GLY A 298 10.01 8.01 1.61
CA GLY A 298 9.26 7.87 2.85
C GLY A 298 9.32 6.43 3.38
N ARG A 299 8.27 5.99 4.07
CA ARG A 299 8.26 4.70 4.78
C ARG A 299 8.19 3.51 3.81
N VAL A 300 9.20 2.65 3.89
CA VAL A 300 9.27 1.36 3.23
C VAL A 300 8.45 0.35 4.04
N ARG A 301 7.69 -0.51 3.37
CA ARG A 301 6.99 -1.62 4.05
C ARG A 301 8.01 -2.64 4.60
N ALA A 302 7.69 -3.27 5.73
CA ALA A 302 8.57 -4.23 6.41
C ALA A 302 9.22 -5.24 5.45
N LEU A 303 10.55 -5.34 5.55
CA LEU A 303 11.37 -6.33 4.85
C LEU A 303 11.73 -7.46 5.81
N GLN A 304 11.49 -8.71 5.41
CA GLN A 304 11.70 -9.88 6.25
C GLN A 304 12.75 -10.80 5.61
N LEU A 305 13.97 -10.77 6.11
CA LEU A 305 15.05 -11.63 5.66
C LEU A 305 15.07 -12.91 6.51
N LEU A 306 14.93 -14.07 5.85
CA LEU A 306 14.96 -15.39 6.48
C LEU A 306 16.21 -16.14 6.02
N GLY A 307 16.99 -16.66 6.96
CA GLY A 307 18.19 -17.43 6.71
C GLY A 307 18.54 -18.38 7.85
N GLY A 308 19.62 -19.13 7.69
CA GLY A 308 20.11 -20.05 8.71
C GLY A 308 21.55 -20.50 8.48
N ALA A 309 22.19 -20.93 9.57
CA ALA A 309 23.57 -21.39 9.62
C ALA A 309 23.65 -22.77 10.28
N THR A 310 24.57 -23.62 9.83
CA THR A 310 24.84 -24.91 10.50
C THR A 310 25.49 -24.65 11.85
N ALA A 311 24.88 -25.15 12.93
CA ALA A 311 25.38 -24.89 14.27
C ALA A 311 26.69 -25.64 14.56
N LYS A 312 27.64 -24.93 15.16
CA LYS A 312 28.84 -25.50 15.79
C LYS A 312 28.91 -24.94 17.20
N TRP A 313 28.56 -25.75 18.19
CA TRP A 313 28.47 -25.32 19.60
C TRP A 313 29.85 -25.25 20.25
N GLU A 314 30.62 -24.26 19.81
CA GLU A 314 31.88 -23.85 20.43
C GLU A 314 31.60 -22.99 21.70
N PRO A 315 32.48 -23.02 22.71
CA PRO A 315 32.38 -22.10 23.85
C PRO A 315 32.38 -20.65 23.36
N SER A 316 31.44 -19.82 23.84
CA SER A 316 31.21 -18.45 23.39
C SER A 316 30.79 -18.27 21.91
N PHE A 317 29.98 -19.19 21.36
CA PHE A 317 29.31 -19.01 20.06
C PHE A 317 28.63 -17.63 19.94
N THR A 318 28.92 -16.88 18.86
CA THR A 318 28.37 -15.53 18.66
C THR A 318 27.27 -15.56 17.62
N LEU A 319 26.11 -14.97 17.91
CA LEU A 319 24.97 -14.96 16.99
C LEU A 319 25.30 -14.23 15.66
N PRO A 320 25.02 -14.83 14.49
CA PRO A 320 25.25 -14.18 13.19
C PRO A 320 24.33 -12.97 13.01
N ARG A 321 24.86 -11.87 12.47
CA ARG A 321 24.13 -10.58 12.35
C ARG A 321 24.01 -10.11 10.90
N ILE A 322 22.78 -9.86 10.46
CA ILE A 322 22.48 -9.13 9.23
C ILE A 322 22.38 -7.63 9.56
N THR A 323 22.93 -6.76 8.72
CA THR A 323 22.85 -5.27 8.86
C THR A 323 22.66 -4.59 7.51
N LEU A 324 21.94 -3.45 7.49
CA LEU A 324 21.72 -2.65 6.27
C LEU A 324 22.96 -1.77 5.97
N VAL A 325 23.45 -1.83 4.73
CA VAL A 325 24.58 -1.05 4.21
C VAL A 325 24.11 0.34 3.80
N ASN A 326 24.87 1.37 4.19
CA ASN A 326 24.57 2.79 3.96
C ASN A 326 23.18 3.19 4.48
N GLY A 327 22.81 2.69 5.67
CA GLY A 327 21.61 3.06 6.41
C GLY A 327 21.91 3.42 7.87
N TRP A 328 21.14 4.36 8.41
CA TRP A 328 21.24 4.84 9.79
C TRP A 328 20.32 4.03 10.71
N PHE A 329 20.92 3.22 11.57
CA PHE A 329 20.22 2.46 12.60
C PHE A 329 19.65 3.40 13.68
N THR A 330 18.42 3.16 14.13
CA THR A 330 17.76 3.96 15.18
C THR A 330 17.43 3.16 16.43
N SER A 331 16.88 1.96 16.29
CA SER A 331 16.60 1.05 17.40
C SER A 331 16.42 -0.38 16.93
N GLY A 332 16.47 -1.33 17.85
CA GLY A 332 16.14 -2.71 17.54
C GLY A 332 15.83 -3.59 18.74
N ARG A 333 15.43 -4.82 18.44
CA ARG A 333 15.13 -5.86 19.43
C ARG A 333 15.69 -7.20 18.98
N TRP A 334 16.34 -7.91 19.89
CA TRP A 334 16.80 -9.29 19.66
C TRP A 334 15.96 -10.24 20.52
N ASN A 335 15.32 -11.22 19.89
CA ASN A 335 14.64 -12.32 20.58
C ASN A 335 15.42 -13.61 20.33
N VAL A 336 15.82 -14.32 21.38
CA VAL A 336 16.66 -15.52 21.27
C VAL A 336 15.89 -16.68 21.90
N SER A 337 15.64 -17.74 21.12
CA SER A 337 14.93 -18.95 21.54
C SER A 337 15.91 -20.13 21.50
N VAL A 338 16.14 -20.78 22.63
CA VAL A 338 16.94 -21.99 22.75
C VAL A 338 15.99 -23.17 22.96
N ASP A 339 15.99 -24.11 22.03
CA ASP A 339 15.14 -25.30 22.08
C ASP A 339 15.91 -26.51 22.65
N ALA A 340 15.19 -27.40 23.33
CA ALA A 340 15.73 -28.64 23.87
C ALA A 340 16.33 -29.52 22.75
N PRO A 341 17.45 -30.23 22.99
CA PRO A 341 18.09 -30.46 24.28
C PRO A 341 19.06 -29.34 24.74
N LEU A 342 19.19 -28.23 24.00
CA LEU A 342 20.21 -27.21 24.30
C LEU A 342 19.89 -26.40 25.58
N VAL A 343 20.95 -26.08 26.32
CA VAL A 343 20.91 -25.21 27.51
C VAL A 343 22.04 -24.18 27.42
N TRP A 344 21.71 -22.89 27.58
CA TRP A 344 22.75 -21.87 27.79
C TRP A 344 23.20 -21.84 29.25
N ARG A 345 24.49 -21.63 29.46
CA ARG A 345 25.13 -21.46 30.77
C ARG A 345 25.45 -20.00 31.08
N GLY A 346 25.58 -19.17 30.04
CA GLY A 346 25.91 -17.74 30.14
C GLY A 346 25.69 -17.02 28.81
N TRP A 347 25.69 -15.68 28.88
CA TRP A 347 25.59 -14.80 27.71
C TRP A 347 26.44 -13.55 27.91
N ARG A 348 26.95 -12.98 26.81
CA ARG A 348 27.89 -11.85 26.79
C ARG A 348 27.35 -10.80 25.80
N PRO A 349 26.51 -9.85 26.27
CA PRO A 349 25.90 -8.84 25.41
C PRO A 349 26.82 -7.63 25.22
N ALA A 350 27.01 -7.19 23.98
CA ALA A 350 27.63 -5.91 23.63
C ALA A 350 26.66 -5.09 22.78
N GLY A 351 26.41 -3.82 23.13
CA GLY A 351 25.39 -2.99 22.48
C GLY A 351 23.94 -3.45 22.70
N LEU A 352 23.70 -4.43 23.58
CA LEU A 352 22.40 -5.01 23.93
C LEU A 352 22.10 -4.86 25.43
N ARG A 353 20.81 -4.70 25.80
CA ARG A 353 20.33 -4.76 27.20
C ARG A 353 19.21 -5.78 27.32
N LEU A 354 19.33 -6.71 28.26
CA LEU A 354 18.29 -7.69 28.57
C LEU A 354 17.02 -7.01 29.10
N ILE A 355 15.86 -7.43 28.58
CA ILE A 355 14.52 -6.94 28.98
C ILE A 355 13.76 -8.04 29.74
N ASP A 356 13.79 -9.27 29.23
CA ASP A 356 12.92 -10.38 29.66
C ASP A 356 13.62 -11.73 29.50
N VAL A 357 13.28 -12.69 30.37
CA VAL A 357 13.81 -14.05 30.45
C VAL A 357 12.64 -15.00 30.74
N ASN A 358 12.19 -15.74 29.72
CA ASN A 358 11.15 -16.74 29.86
C ASN A 358 11.74 -18.14 29.76
N ALA A 359 12.00 -18.76 30.92
CA ALA A 359 12.55 -20.11 31.04
C ALA A 359 11.55 -21.12 31.64
N THR A 360 10.24 -20.81 31.63
CA THR A 360 9.22 -21.65 32.29
C THR A 360 8.68 -22.79 31.44
N SER A 361 8.93 -22.79 30.12
CA SER A 361 8.64 -23.94 29.27
C SER A 361 9.81 -24.94 29.32
N PRO A 362 9.54 -26.26 29.43
CA PRO A 362 10.59 -27.27 29.43
C PRO A 362 11.30 -27.40 28.07
N THR A 363 10.56 -27.24 26.96
CA THR A 363 11.07 -27.50 25.60
C THR A 363 11.79 -26.32 24.97
N THR A 364 11.42 -25.09 25.33
CA THR A 364 11.82 -23.87 24.61
C THR A 364 11.95 -22.73 25.61
N ARG A 365 13.09 -22.05 25.59
CA ARG A 365 13.43 -21.02 26.58
C ARG A 365 13.93 -19.77 25.89
N ARG A 366 13.53 -18.59 26.34
CA ARG A 366 13.66 -17.34 25.59
C ARG A 366 14.31 -16.20 26.37
N LEU A 367 15.12 -15.41 25.66
CA LEU A 367 15.72 -14.16 26.13
C LEU A 367 15.30 -13.02 25.17
N SER A 368 14.89 -11.87 25.69
CA SER A 368 14.64 -10.65 24.89
C SER A 368 15.61 -9.54 25.27
N PHE A 369 16.22 -8.89 24.28
CA PHE A 369 17.12 -7.76 24.45
C PHE A 369 16.68 -6.55 23.61
N THR A 370 16.86 -5.33 24.13
CA THR A 370 16.88 -4.10 23.32
C THR A 370 18.26 -3.95 22.69
N GLN A 371 18.32 -3.53 21.42
CA GLN A 371 19.54 -3.17 20.70
C GLN A 371 19.70 -1.65 20.65
N PHE A 372 20.89 -1.18 21.00
CA PHE A 372 21.25 0.25 21.06
C PHE A 372 22.25 0.64 19.97
N LEU A 373 23.22 -0.23 19.70
CA LEU A 373 24.26 -0.01 18.69
C LEU A 373 24.00 -0.85 17.43
N ALA A 374 24.33 -0.31 16.26
CA ALA A 374 24.20 -1.02 14.99
C ALA A 374 25.14 -2.24 14.90
N ASP A 375 26.28 -2.17 15.57
CA ASP A 375 27.32 -3.20 15.63
C ASP A 375 27.20 -4.16 16.84
N ALA A 376 26.07 -4.11 17.55
CA ALA A 376 25.78 -4.96 18.70
C ALA A 376 25.94 -6.47 18.42
N SER A 377 26.33 -7.22 19.45
CA SER A 377 26.57 -8.66 19.37
C SER A 377 26.16 -9.38 20.66
N LEU A 378 25.95 -10.69 20.54
CA LEU A 378 25.65 -11.58 21.66
C LEU A 378 26.47 -12.86 21.54
N GLY A 379 27.43 -13.04 22.45
CA GLY A 379 28.05 -14.33 22.71
C GLY A 379 27.14 -15.16 23.62
N LEU A 380 27.00 -16.46 23.33
CA LEU A 380 26.21 -17.43 24.08
C LEU A 380 27.08 -18.65 24.42
N ASP A 381 27.11 -19.03 25.69
CA ASP A 381 27.77 -20.25 26.15
C ASP A 381 26.72 -21.38 26.19
N ILE A 382 26.63 -22.17 25.12
CA ILE A 382 25.60 -23.21 24.94
C ILE A 382 26.19 -24.61 25.09
N SER A 383 25.40 -25.54 25.64
CA SER A 383 25.77 -26.95 25.77
C SER A 383 24.54 -27.85 25.76
N ILE A 384 24.70 -29.10 25.31
CA ILE A 384 23.82 -30.20 25.68
C ILE A 384 24.12 -30.56 27.15
N PRO A 385 23.11 -30.72 28.03
CA PRO A 385 23.30 -31.13 29.41
C PRO A 385 23.48 -32.65 29.51
N GLU A 386 24.59 -33.09 30.11
CA GLU A 386 24.85 -34.51 30.39
C GLU A 386 23.79 -35.10 31.34
N ALA A 387 23.35 -36.33 31.03
CA ALA A 387 22.45 -37.10 31.87
C ALA A 387 23.09 -37.43 33.22
N ARG A 388 22.42 -37.09 34.33
CA ARG A 388 22.89 -37.39 35.70
C ARG A 388 21.86 -38.22 36.44
N LEU A 389 22.00 -39.54 36.30
CA LEU A 389 21.10 -40.50 36.92
C LEU A 389 21.32 -40.61 38.43
N THR A 390 20.25 -41.01 39.11
CA THR A 390 20.21 -41.41 40.52
C THR A 390 19.31 -42.64 40.63
N SER A 391 19.62 -43.55 41.56
CA SER A 391 18.94 -44.84 41.67
C SER A 391 18.61 -45.22 43.11
N HIS A 392 17.38 -45.67 43.34
CA HIS A 392 16.95 -46.30 44.60
C HIS A 392 16.52 -47.74 44.31
N GLY A 393 17.16 -48.72 44.96
CA GLY A 393 16.86 -50.13 44.79
C GLY A 393 16.30 -50.77 46.07
N LEU A 394 15.17 -51.46 45.97
CA LEU A 394 14.66 -52.35 47.02
C LEU A 394 14.83 -53.80 46.57
N LEU A 395 15.68 -54.55 47.26
CA LEU A 395 16.10 -55.89 46.89
C LEU A 395 15.58 -56.91 47.91
N ARG A 396 14.76 -57.87 47.48
CA ARG A 396 14.34 -59.03 48.25
C ARG A 396 15.09 -60.28 47.79
N LEU A 397 15.88 -60.84 48.69
CA LEU A 397 16.59 -62.09 48.49
C LEU A 397 15.88 -63.22 49.25
N THR A 398 15.39 -64.22 48.52
CA THR A 398 14.71 -65.39 49.09
C THR A 398 15.50 -66.65 48.79
N ALA A 399 15.82 -67.43 49.84
CA ALA A 399 16.38 -68.76 49.67
C ALA A 399 15.32 -69.76 49.16
N ARG A 400 15.73 -70.62 48.23
CA ARG A 400 15.03 -71.85 47.85
C ARG A 400 16.00 -73.02 48.00
N GLU A 401 15.48 -74.24 47.91
CA GLU A 401 16.23 -75.48 48.16
C GLU A 401 17.61 -75.48 47.49
N THR A 402 17.65 -75.32 46.15
CA THR A 402 18.88 -75.37 45.33
C THR A 402 19.34 -74.02 44.77
N THR A 403 18.63 -72.93 45.05
CA THR A 403 18.88 -71.61 44.43
C THR A 403 18.59 -70.45 45.38
N TRP A 404 19.31 -69.36 45.21
CA TRP A 404 18.89 -68.03 45.65
C TRP A 404 18.06 -67.37 44.55
N ARG A 405 16.94 -66.74 44.91
CA ARG A 405 16.18 -65.86 44.01
C ARG A 405 16.24 -64.43 44.52
N LEU A 406 16.69 -63.53 43.66
CA LEU A 406 16.67 -62.09 43.88
C LEU A 406 15.49 -61.51 43.12
N THR A 407 14.66 -60.72 43.80
CA THR A 407 13.67 -59.83 43.18
C THR A 407 14.05 -58.42 43.59
N SER A 408 14.40 -57.57 42.64
CA SER A 408 14.85 -56.20 42.92
C SER A 408 14.03 -55.20 42.13
N GLU A 409 13.43 -54.26 42.82
CA GLU A 409 12.70 -53.14 42.24
C GLU A 409 13.62 -51.91 42.24
N TRP A 410 13.71 -51.22 41.11
CA TRP A 410 14.60 -50.08 40.90
C TRP A 410 13.81 -48.87 40.42
N LEU A 411 14.05 -47.74 41.09
CA LEU A 411 13.57 -46.42 40.69
C LEU A 411 14.76 -45.59 40.20
N TRP A 412 14.72 -45.15 38.94
CA TRP A 412 15.68 -44.20 38.38
C TRP A 412 15.04 -42.83 38.14
N GLN A 413 15.85 -41.78 38.31
CA GLN A 413 15.53 -40.38 37.99
C GLN A 413 16.77 -39.68 37.43
N SER A 414 16.60 -38.75 36.49
CA SER A 414 17.67 -37.88 35.98
C SER A 414 17.55 -36.46 36.54
N ASN A 415 18.56 -35.98 37.27
CA ASN A 415 18.55 -34.62 37.84
C ASN A 415 19.13 -33.52 36.92
N SER A 416 19.75 -33.91 35.80
CA SER A 416 20.08 -33.02 34.67
C SER A 416 20.18 -33.85 33.40
N GLY A 417 19.77 -33.31 32.26
CA GLY A 417 19.81 -34.03 30.98
C GLY A 417 18.82 -35.19 30.88
N ALA A 418 18.72 -35.77 29.68
CA ALA A 418 17.80 -36.86 29.36
C ALA A 418 18.56 -38.15 29.04
N ALA A 419 18.05 -39.30 29.49
CA ALA A 419 18.59 -40.62 29.14
C ALA A 419 17.48 -41.61 28.76
N PHE A 420 17.69 -42.37 27.68
CA PHE A 420 16.74 -43.40 27.23
C PHE A 420 17.06 -44.81 27.75
N ALA A 421 18.15 -44.98 28.50
CA ALA A 421 18.57 -46.27 29.04
C ALA A 421 19.11 -46.14 30.47
N ALA A 422 18.96 -47.21 31.25
CA ALA A 422 19.64 -47.43 32.52
C ALA A 422 20.53 -48.68 32.43
N ARG A 423 21.60 -48.72 33.23
CA ARG A 423 22.56 -49.83 33.25
C ARG A 423 22.80 -50.35 34.66
N CYS A 424 23.07 -51.64 34.80
CA CYS A 424 23.36 -52.28 36.07
C CYS A 424 24.40 -53.40 35.89
N ARG A 425 25.51 -53.33 36.64
CA ARG A 425 26.47 -54.43 36.76
C ARG A 425 25.80 -55.60 37.48
N VAL A 426 25.82 -56.78 36.86
CA VAL A 426 25.29 -58.05 37.38
C VAL A 426 26.49 -58.92 37.77
N PRO A 427 26.72 -59.19 39.07
CA PRO A 427 27.89 -59.93 39.52
C PRO A 427 27.90 -61.39 39.08
N ILE A 428 29.10 -61.96 38.99
CA ILE A 428 29.34 -63.34 38.55
C ILE A 428 28.55 -64.34 39.41
N GLY A 429 27.89 -65.29 38.74
CA GLY A 429 27.04 -66.31 39.37
C GLY A 429 25.56 -65.94 39.49
N TRP A 430 25.17 -64.70 39.16
CA TRP A 430 23.78 -64.34 38.91
C TRP A 430 23.41 -64.52 37.43
N GLU A 431 22.16 -64.92 37.22
CA GLU A 431 21.50 -65.03 35.92
C GLU A 431 20.20 -64.21 35.98
N VAL A 432 20.09 -63.17 35.14
CA VAL A 432 18.85 -62.38 35.01
C VAL A 432 17.81 -63.25 34.31
N LEU A 433 16.62 -63.32 34.91
CA LEU A 433 15.50 -64.10 34.41
C LEU A 433 14.46 -63.26 33.67
N ASP A 434 14.22 -62.04 34.15
CA ASP A 434 13.18 -61.15 33.63
C ASP A 434 13.41 -59.70 34.07
N VAL A 435 12.91 -58.75 33.29
CA VAL A 435 12.81 -57.32 33.64
C VAL A 435 11.48 -56.78 33.16
N GLN A 436 10.65 -56.29 34.09
CA GLN A 436 9.30 -55.79 33.83
C GLN A 436 9.13 -54.34 34.31
N SER A 437 8.38 -53.52 33.57
CA SER A 437 7.86 -52.25 34.06
C SER A 437 6.84 -52.46 35.18
N LEU A 438 6.81 -51.56 36.17
CA LEU A 438 5.75 -51.54 37.18
C LEU A 438 4.64 -50.53 36.80
N PRO A 439 3.36 -50.85 37.04
CA PRO A 439 2.24 -50.16 36.40
C PRO A 439 1.84 -48.81 37.01
N GLU A 440 2.37 -48.42 38.18
CA GLU A 440 2.02 -47.13 38.82
C GLU A 440 2.61 -45.90 38.10
N SER A 441 3.55 -46.09 37.18
CA SER A 441 4.18 -45.00 36.42
C SER A 441 4.09 -45.26 34.91
N ALA A 442 3.11 -44.61 34.26
CA ALA A 442 2.77 -44.83 32.86
C ALA A 442 3.95 -44.64 31.89
N ASP A 443 4.89 -43.76 32.21
CA ASP A 443 6.09 -43.48 31.43
C ASP A 443 7.22 -44.53 31.65
N SER A 444 7.06 -45.52 32.52
CA SER A 444 8.12 -46.50 32.85
C SER A 444 8.25 -47.67 31.86
N GLN A 445 7.69 -47.58 30.65
CA GLN A 445 7.68 -48.70 29.71
C GLN A 445 9.11 -49.07 29.26
N VAL A 446 9.52 -50.28 29.61
CA VAL A 446 10.74 -50.92 29.10
C VAL A 446 10.47 -51.33 27.66
N ARG A 447 11.28 -50.79 26.74
CA ARG A 447 11.25 -51.08 25.30
C ARG A 447 12.02 -52.36 24.99
N HIS A 448 13.16 -52.55 25.65
CA HIS A 448 14.05 -53.69 25.50
C HIS A 448 14.97 -53.83 26.72
N TRP A 449 15.51 -55.02 26.94
CA TRP A 449 16.60 -55.25 27.89
C TRP A 449 17.49 -56.40 27.39
N ASP A 450 18.79 -56.32 27.70
CA ASP A 450 19.78 -57.34 27.36
C ASP A 450 20.89 -57.40 28.42
N VAL A 451 21.61 -58.52 28.50
CA VAL A 451 22.73 -58.74 29.43
C VAL A 451 24.03 -58.88 28.64
N VAL A 452 24.62 -57.73 28.34
CA VAL A 452 25.91 -57.62 27.64
C VAL A 452 27.02 -58.17 28.54
N LYS A 453 27.86 -59.06 28.02
CA LYS A 453 29.00 -59.63 28.73
C LYS A 453 30.29 -58.99 28.22
N ASP A 454 31.09 -58.47 29.13
CA ASP A 454 32.41 -57.92 28.81
C ASP A 454 33.46 -59.05 28.65
N VAL A 455 34.58 -58.72 28.00
CA VAL A 455 35.73 -59.60 27.79
C VAL A 455 36.33 -60.09 29.13
N THR A 456 36.17 -59.33 30.22
CA THR A 456 36.56 -59.72 31.59
C THR A 456 35.65 -60.79 32.21
N GLY A 457 34.46 -61.04 31.65
CA GLY A 457 33.44 -61.91 32.23
C GLY A 457 32.46 -61.22 33.18
N GLU A 458 32.63 -59.92 33.46
CA GLU A 458 31.56 -59.12 34.07
C GLU A 458 30.35 -59.01 33.14
N GLN A 459 29.15 -58.86 33.73
CA GLN A 459 27.90 -58.77 33.00
C GLN A 459 27.23 -57.43 33.30
N THR A 460 26.70 -56.77 32.27
CA THR A 460 25.94 -55.52 32.39
C THR A 460 24.55 -55.71 31.82
N LEU A 461 23.55 -55.62 32.69
CA LEU A 461 22.16 -55.49 32.29
C LEU A 461 21.94 -54.06 31.76
N VAL A 462 21.52 -53.94 30.52
CA VAL A 462 21.08 -52.70 29.87
C VAL A 462 19.57 -52.74 29.74
N ILE A 463 18.90 -51.65 30.08
CA ILE A 463 17.44 -51.52 30.06
C ILE A 463 17.09 -50.24 29.28
N ASP A 464 16.47 -50.40 28.11
CA ASP A 464 16.03 -49.29 27.26
C ASP A 464 14.57 -48.96 27.55
N PHE A 465 14.23 -47.68 27.59
CA PHE A 465 12.88 -47.17 27.83
C PHE A 465 12.25 -46.60 26.55
N THR A 466 10.91 -46.59 26.49
CA THR A 466 10.14 -45.95 25.40
C THR A 466 10.24 -44.42 25.45
N THR A 467 10.41 -43.86 26.65
CA THR A 467 10.45 -42.43 26.99
C THR A 467 11.73 -42.09 27.77
N PRO A 468 12.17 -40.81 27.79
CA PRO A 468 13.41 -40.43 28.47
C PRO A 468 13.22 -40.22 29.99
N LEU A 469 14.22 -40.65 30.75
CA LEU A 469 14.50 -40.19 32.10
C LEU A 469 14.88 -38.70 32.07
N GLU A 470 13.91 -37.81 32.30
CA GLU A 470 14.14 -36.36 32.35
C GLU A 470 13.37 -35.67 33.50
N GLY A 471 14.02 -34.75 34.19
CA GLY A 471 13.40 -33.85 35.16
C GLY A 471 12.89 -34.55 36.43
N GLN A 472 11.56 -34.67 36.56
CA GLN A 472 10.92 -35.35 37.69
C GLN A 472 10.43 -36.77 37.34
N ALA A 473 10.56 -37.20 36.07
CA ALA A 473 10.10 -38.52 35.64
C ALA A 473 10.84 -39.65 36.38
N THR A 474 10.09 -40.55 37.02
CA THR A 474 10.60 -41.76 37.66
C THR A 474 10.36 -42.96 36.76
N HIS A 475 11.41 -43.70 36.42
CA HIS A 475 11.26 -45.00 35.76
C HIS A 475 11.39 -46.11 36.79
N ARG A 476 10.32 -46.91 36.95
CA ARG A 476 10.24 -48.04 37.89
C ARG A 476 10.23 -49.38 37.13
N VAL A 477 11.16 -50.26 37.48
CA VAL A 477 11.21 -51.63 36.95
C VAL A 477 11.40 -52.65 38.07
N GLN A 478 10.96 -53.88 37.84
CA GLN A 478 11.32 -55.05 38.62
C GLN A 478 12.26 -55.95 37.80
N VAL A 479 13.46 -56.20 38.32
CA VAL A 479 14.46 -57.15 37.80
C VAL A 479 14.42 -58.40 38.65
N MET A 480 14.29 -59.57 38.00
CA MET A 480 14.38 -60.88 38.64
C MET A 480 15.69 -61.58 38.25
N ALA A 481 16.37 -62.17 39.22
CA ALA A 481 17.57 -62.98 38.97
C ALA A 481 17.62 -64.23 39.85
N ARG A 482 18.38 -65.25 39.42
CA ARG A 482 18.70 -66.45 40.20
C ARG A 482 20.21 -66.67 40.31
N ARG A 483 20.62 -67.36 41.36
CA ARG A 483 21.98 -67.88 41.56
C ARG A 483 21.90 -69.31 42.13
N PRO A 484 22.71 -70.28 41.67
CA PRO A 484 22.81 -71.59 42.30
C PRO A 484 23.23 -71.49 43.78
N ARG A 485 22.65 -72.32 44.65
CA ARG A 485 23.00 -72.40 46.08
C ARG A 485 23.64 -73.76 46.37
N ALA A 486 24.82 -73.75 46.98
CA ALA A 486 25.51 -74.98 47.36
C ALA A 486 24.85 -75.59 48.62
N LEU A 487 24.20 -76.75 48.47
CA LEU A 487 23.49 -77.44 49.55
C LEU A 487 24.37 -77.87 50.74
N THR A 488 25.68 -77.98 50.53
CA THR A 488 26.67 -78.46 51.51
C THR A 488 27.62 -77.37 52.01
N ALA A 489 27.37 -76.09 51.69
CA ALA A 489 28.23 -74.99 52.11
C ALA A 489 27.87 -74.50 53.53
N GLU A 490 28.85 -74.47 54.42
CA GLU A 490 28.72 -73.93 55.79
C GLU A 490 28.61 -72.40 55.84
N ARG A 491 28.97 -71.72 54.73
CA ARG A 491 28.87 -70.27 54.49
C ARG A 491 28.65 -70.03 52.99
N ASP A 492 27.70 -69.17 52.62
CA ASP A 492 27.46 -68.75 51.23
C ASP A 492 27.48 -67.21 51.14
N SER A 493 28.17 -66.67 50.13
CA SER A 493 28.47 -65.24 50.01
C SER A 493 28.32 -64.73 48.58
N PHE A 494 27.60 -63.63 48.40
CA PHE A 494 27.23 -63.06 47.11
C PHE A 494 27.43 -61.54 47.08
N GLU A 495 27.70 -61.01 45.88
CA GLU A 495 27.53 -59.60 45.56
C GLU A 495 26.10 -59.34 45.07
N LEU A 496 25.67 -58.07 45.10
CA LEU A 496 24.38 -57.61 44.58
C LEU A 496 24.54 -56.82 43.27
N PRO A 497 23.52 -56.81 42.39
CA PRO A 497 23.48 -55.90 41.25
C PRO A 497 23.72 -54.44 41.67
N THR A 498 24.52 -53.73 40.89
CA THR A 498 24.95 -52.36 41.19
C THR A 498 24.66 -51.45 40.00
N PRO A 499 23.82 -50.41 40.13
CA PRO A 499 23.51 -49.52 39.01
C PRO A 499 24.75 -48.73 38.58
N LEU A 500 24.90 -48.56 37.27
CA LEU A 500 25.98 -47.83 36.63
C LEU A 500 25.46 -46.45 36.17
N ASP A 501 26.37 -45.57 35.74
CA ASP A 501 26.09 -44.23 35.21
C ASP A 501 25.28 -43.31 36.17
N CYS A 502 25.23 -43.67 37.46
CA CYS A 502 24.48 -42.98 38.51
C CYS A 502 25.41 -42.19 39.45
N ARG A 503 25.06 -40.94 39.78
CA ARG A 503 25.82 -40.09 40.72
C ARG A 503 25.60 -40.48 42.19
N HIS A 504 24.43 -41.03 42.51
CA HIS A 504 24.07 -41.52 43.85
C HIS A 504 23.25 -42.80 43.71
N SER A 505 23.52 -43.79 44.57
CA SER A 505 22.68 -44.97 44.71
C SER A 505 22.48 -45.33 46.19
N GLU A 506 21.21 -45.53 46.57
CA GLU A 506 20.85 -46.22 47.82
C GLU A 506 20.20 -47.57 47.48
N GLN A 507 20.52 -48.59 48.28
CA GLN A 507 20.02 -49.95 48.16
C GLN A 507 19.56 -50.45 49.55
N LEU A 508 18.34 -50.98 49.63
CA LEU A 508 17.85 -51.75 50.78
C LEU A 508 17.83 -53.24 50.42
N LEU A 509 18.46 -54.07 51.23
CA LEU A 509 18.36 -55.54 51.13
C LEU A 509 17.48 -56.10 52.26
N ILE A 510 16.50 -56.90 51.85
CA ILE A 510 15.66 -57.76 52.69
C ILE A 510 16.11 -59.20 52.43
N VAL A 511 16.44 -59.96 53.47
CA VAL A 511 16.78 -61.40 53.32
C VAL A 511 15.78 -62.30 54.02
N GLN A 512 15.15 -63.17 53.24
CA GLN A 512 14.36 -64.31 53.71
C GLN A 512 15.28 -65.56 53.70
N ALA A 513 15.97 -65.76 54.82
CA ALA A 513 16.90 -66.87 55.03
C ALA A 513 16.15 -68.20 55.32
N PRO A 514 16.78 -69.37 55.07
CA PRO A 514 16.25 -70.65 55.52
C PRO A 514 16.14 -70.74 57.05
N SER A 515 15.29 -71.64 57.55
CA SER A 515 15.28 -72.00 58.98
C SER A 515 16.66 -72.49 59.43
N GLY A 516 17.15 -71.96 60.56
CA GLY A 516 18.47 -72.27 61.11
C GLY A 516 19.65 -71.48 60.52
N TRP A 517 19.43 -70.61 59.53
CA TRP A 517 20.47 -69.77 58.94
C TRP A 517 20.43 -68.35 59.53
N ARG A 518 21.40 -68.01 60.37
CA ARG A 518 21.62 -66.64 60.89
C ARG A 518 22.71 -65.91 60.10
N TRP A 519 22.65 -64.60 60.09
CA TRP A 519 23.70 -63.74 59.53
C TRP A 519 25.02 -63.94 60.28
N ASP A 520 26.11 -64.13 59.54
CA ASP A 520 27.45 -64.20 60.10
C ASP A 520 28.00 -62.78 60.29
N GLY A 521 28.13 -62.39 61.56
CA GLY A 521 28.66 -61.10 61.98
C GLY A 521 30.07 -61.18 62.59
N SER A 522 30.83 -62.24 62.31
CA SER A 522 32.14 -62.47 62.94
C SER A 522 33.26 -61.54 62.44
N ASP A 523 33.12 -60.93 61.26
CA ASP A 523 33.96 -59.81 60.83
C ASP A 523 33.51 -58.51 61.54
N VAL A 524 33.99 -58.30 62.78
CA VAL A 524 33.55 -57.23 63.69
C VAL A 524 33.83 -55.79 63.19
N GLU A 525 34.64 -55.62 62.14
CA GLU A 525 34.85 -54.33 61.46
C GLU A 525 33.87 -54.06 60.30
N THR A 526 33.11 -55.05 59.82
CA THR A 526 32.30 -54.93 58.58
C THR A 526 30.83 -55.30 58.71
N VAL A 527 30.37 -55.74 59.88
CA VAL A 527 28.96 -55.47 60.27
C VAL A 527 28.85 -53.97 60.55
N PRO A 528 28.07 -53.18 59.78
CA PRO A 528 27.82 -51.80 60.15
C PRO A 528 27.01 -51.79 61.45
N ALA A 529 27.67 -51.43 62.57
CA ALA A 529 26.97 -51.13 63.81
C ALA A 529 25.85 -50.13 63.50
N ALA A 530 24.61 -50.43 63.91
CA ALA A 530 23.39 -49.78 63.41
C ALA A 530 23.44 -48.26 63.55
N THR A 531 23.89 -47.58 62.48
CA THR A 531 24.65 -46.34 62.62
C THR A 531 23.77 -45.11 62.79
N ALA A 532 22.50 -45.23 62.37
CA ALA A 532 21.39 -44.44 62.83
C ALA A 532 20.09 -45.22 62.59
N SER A 533 19.09 -45.05 63.45
CA SER A 533 17.70 -45.41 63.15
C SER A 533 17.06 -44.41 62.17
N LYS A 534 17.57 -44.38 60.93
CA LYS A 534 17.07 -43.53 59.83
C LYS A 534 15.58 -43.84 59.63
N ARG A 535 14.68 -42.91 59.99
CA ARG A 535 13.27 -43.00 59.60
C ARG A 535 13.20 -43.07 58.07
N LEU A 536 12.64 -44.15 57.53
CA LEU A 536 12.46 -44.30 56.09
C LEU A 536 11.48 -43.23 55.61
N GLY A 537 11.93 -42.42 54.66
CA GLY A 537 11.10 -41.40 54.01
C GLY A 537 10.19 -42.01 52.94
N SER A 538 9.31 -41.18 52.37
CA SER A 538 8.29 -41.60 51.40
C SER A 538 8.76 -42.50 50.25
N PRO A 539 9.88 -42.26 49.52
CA PRO A 539 10.16 -43.04 48.31
C PRO A 539 10.28 -44.54 48.57
N TRP A 540 10.68 -44.97 49.77
CA TRP A 540 10.80 -46.39 50.15
C TRP A 540 9.46 -47.08 50.43
N LEU A 541 8.46 -46.32 50.88
CA LEU A 541 7.12 -46.83 51.19
C LEU A 541 6.29 -47.06 49.92
N ASP A 542 6.65 -46.38 48.82
CA ASP A 542 5.93 -46.43 47.56
C ASP A 542 6.31 -47.66 46.69
N PHE A 543 7.33 -48.44 47.05
CA PHE A 543 7.77 -49.64 46.30
C PHE A 543 6.74 -50.78 46.40
N GLU A 544 6.46 -51.48 45.30
CA GLU A 544 5.55 -52.64 45.31
C GLU A 544 6.08 -53.79 46.16
N LEU A 545 7.41 -54.04 46.13
CA LEU A 545 8.06 -54.99 47.05
C LEU A 545 7.92 -54.62 48.53
N TRP A 546 7.73 -53.33 48.86
CA TRP A 546 7.44 -52.90 50.22
C TRP A 546 5.97 -53.16 50.57
N LYS A 547 5.03 -52.69 49.74
CA LYS A 547 3.58 -52.83 49.93
C LYS A 547 3.15 -54.30 50.06
N ALA A 548 3.65 -55.17 49.18
CA ALA A 548 3.18 -56.56 49.06
C ALA A 548 3.53 -57.43 50.28
N ASP A 549 4.74 -57.31 50.81
CA ASP A 549 5.20 -58.17 51.91
C ASP A 549 4.90 -57.58 53.30
N ALA A 550 4.60 -56.28 53.42
CA ALA A 550 4.56 -55.48 54.65
C ALA A 550 4.10 -56.19 55.96
N PRO A 551 2.97 -56.94 56.02
CA PRO A 551 2.52 -57.62 57.25
C PRO A 551 3.44 -58.75 57.75
N THR A 552 4.47 -59.15 56.99
CA THR A 552 5.41 -60.24 57.36
C THR A 552 6.73 -59.77 57.99
N TRP A 553 6.93 -58.46 58.16
CA TRP A 553 8.24 -57.87 58.47
C TRP A 553 8.54 -57.87 59.98
N THR A 554 8.56 -59.06 60.59
CA THR A 554 8.90 -59.24 62.01
C THR A 554 10.25 -59.95 62.16
N ALA A 555 11.27 -59.19 62.60
CA ALA A 555 12.61 -59.65 62.99
C ALA A 555 13.48 -60.32 61.91
N THR A 556 13.20 -60.12 60.61
CA THR A 556 14.14 -60.42 59.52
C THR A 556 15.11 -59.25 59.27
N THR A 557 16.36 -59.57 58.92
CA THR A 557 17.44 -58.57 58.86
C THR A 557 17.28 -57.60 57.70
N LEU A 558 16.99 -56.33 58.02
CA LEU A 558 17.05 -55.21 57.08
C LEU A 558 18.47 -54.64 57.02
N LEU A 559 19.03 -54.52 55.82
CA LEU A 559 20.36 -53.97 55.59
C LEU A 559 20.27 -52.78 54.64
N SER A 560 20.64 -51.59 55.13
CA SER A 560 20.66 -50.35 54.36
C SER A 560 22.07 -50.02 53.86
N ARG A 561 22.20 -49.76 52.56
CA ARG A 561 23.46 -49.45 51.89
C ARG A 561 23.31 -48.14 51.11
N ALA A 562 24.23 -47.21 51.30
CA ALA A 562 24.43 -46.06 50.42
C ALA A 562 25.83 -46.16 49.82
N THR A 563 25.98 -45.86 48.53
CA THR A 563 27.26 -46.00 47.82
C THR A 563 27.57 -44.79 46.96
N GLN A 564 28.76 -44.24 47.16
CA GLN A 564 29.41 -43.28 46.27
C GLN A 564 30.46 -44.07 45.46
N ILE A 565 30.43 -43.97 44.13
CA ILE A 565 30.93 -45.04 43.23
C ILE A 565 32.42 -44.88 42.85
N ASP A 566 33.29 -44.79 43.86
CA ASP A 566 34.75 -44.66 43.71
C ASP A 566 35.53 -45.72 44.52
N THR A 567 34.93 -46.88 44.85
CA THR A 567 35.61 -47.91 45.64
C THR A 567 35.10 -49.33 45.31
N PRO A 568 35.98 -50.32 45.05
CA PRO A 568 35.56 -51.72 44.88
C PRO A 568 35.05 -52.30 46.19
N LEU A 569 33.92 -53.01 46.13
CA LEU A 569 33.14 -53.42 47.29
C LEU A 569 33.40 -54.89 47.66
N ARG A 570 33.81 -55.15 48.90
CA ARG A 570 33.95 -56.53 49.43
C ARG A 570 32.58 -57.24 49.52
N PRO A 571 32.52 -58.58 49.43
CA PRO A 571 31.28 -59.35 49.49
C PRO A 571 30.56 -59.13 50.83
N LEU A 572 29.24 -58.99 50.78
CA LEU A 572 28.48 -58.32 51.85
C LEU A 572 27.65 -59.26 52.73
N ALA A 573 27.64 -60.56 52.46
CA ALA A 573 26.79 -61.52 53.18
C ALA A 573 27.49 -62.85 53.44
N ALA A 574 27.13 -63.47 54.57
CA ALA A 574 27.56 -64.78 55.03
C ALA A 574 26.55 -65.31 56.07
N PHE A 575 26.46 -66.63 56.23
CA PHE A 575 25.51 -67.29 57.12
C PHE A 575 26.13 -68.57 57.71
N VAL A 576 25.89 -68.86 58.99
CA VAL A 576 26.48 -70.01 59.73
C VAL A 576 25.47 -70.56 60.76
N PRO A 577 25.36 -71.89 60.98
CA PRO A 577 24.48 -72.50 61.99
C PRO A 577 24.82 -72.15 63.46
N ASP A 578 23.99 -72.61 64.40
CA ASP A 578 23.94 -72.10 65.79
C ASP A 578 24.53 -73.02 66.88
N VAL A 579 25.39 -72.45 67.73
CA VAL A 579 25.97 -73.00 68.98
C VAL A 579 26.24 -71.82 69.96
N THR A 580 26.23 -72.08 71.27
CA THR A 580 25.99 -71.11 72.36
C THR A 580 27.18 -70.36 72.98
N GLN A 581 26.85 -69.23 73.64
CA GLN A 581 27.63 -68.35 74.56
C GLN A 581 28.34 -69.05 75.76
N PRO A 582 29.16 -68.39 76.64
CA PRO A 582 29.46 -66.94 76.84
C PRO A 582 31.00 -66.62 76.88
N ALA A 583 31.62 -65.56 77.48
CA ALA A 583 31.23 -64.39 78.31
C ALA A 583 32.25 -63.19 78.26
N ASN A 584 31.72 -61.96 78.40
CA ASN A 584 32.24 -60.67 78.95
C ASN A 584 33.66 -60.04 78.66
N PRO A 585 33.74 -58.69 78.50
CA PRO A 585 34.97 -57.88 78.27
C PRO A 585 35.50 -57.18 79.55
N PRO A 586 36.55 -56.30 79.52
CA PRO A 586 36.34 -54.84 79.38
C PRO A 586 37.52 -53.99 78.76
N VAL A 587 37.38 -52.64 78.79
CA VAL A 587 38.41 -51.55 78.74
C VAL A 587 38.74 -50.83 77.40
N GLN A 588 38.66 -49.48 77.43
CA GLN A 588 39.25 -48.49 76.48
C GLN A 588 40.37 -47.70 77.19
N PRO A 589 41.24 -46.92 76.49
CA PRO A 589 40.96 -45.46 76.40
C PRO A 589 41.45 -44.73 75.11
N ASN A 590 40.98 -43.48 74.98
CA ASN A 590 41.47 -42.24 74.30
C ASN A 590 42.79 -42.26 73.46
N ASP A 591 43.01 -41.45 72.42
CA ASP A 591 42.88 -39.98 72.26
C ASP A 591 42.59 -39.56 70.78
N SER A 592 42.08 -38.38 70.36
CA SER A 592 42.18 -36.94 70.74
C SER A 592 43.20 -36.08 69.95
N ALA A 593 42.91 -35.76 68.67
CA ALA A 593 43.42 -34.58 67.94
C ALA A 593 42.48 -34.28 66.74
N VAL A 594 41.82 -33.11 66.60
CA VAL A 594 42.33 -31.76 66.24
C VAL A 594 42.99 -31.75 64.85
N THR A 595 42.37 -31.11 63.85
CA THR A 595 42.77 -29.77 63.36
C THR A 595 41.65 -29.02 62.62
N ARG A 596 41.64 -27.69 62.75
CA ARG A 596 40.87 -26.66 62.02
C ARG A 596 41.95 -25.77 61.32
N ALA A 597 41.79 -25.09 60.19
CA ALA A 597 40.60 -24.49 59.58
C ALA A 597 40.86 -23.95 58.15
N THR A 598 39.76 -23.60 57.45
CA THR A 598 39.56 -22.48 56.50
C THR A 598 40.27 -22.43 55.11
N PRO A 599 39.63 -21.78 54.11
CA PRO A 599 40.14 -21.64 52.74
C PRO A 599 40.88 -20.31 52.50
N THR A 600 41.65 -20.25 51.41
CA THR A 600 42.14 -19.00 50.80
C THR A 600 41.20 -18.54 49.69
N ASN A 601 40.65 -17.33 49.84
CA ASN A 601 40.33 -16.50 48.67
C ASN A 601 41.64 -15.96 48.11
N ASP A 602 41.70 -15.71 46.80
CA ASP A 602 42.58 -14.68 46.26
C ASP A 602 41.89 -13.93 45.12
N SER A 603 42.07 -12.62 45.07
CA SER A 603 41.27 -11.74 44.19
C SER A 603 42.02 -10.46 43.80
N THR A 604 42.59 -10.44 42.59
CA THR A 604 42.85 -9.24 41.76
C THR A 604 43.11 -9.72 40.32
N SER A 605 42.55 -9.21 39.21
CA SER A 605 42.13 -7.86 38.77
C SER A 605 43.25 -6.94 38.26
N SER A 606 43.73 -7.13 37.02
CA SER A 606 44.48 -6.08 36.28
C SER A 606 44.70 -6.36 34.77
N THR A 607 43.72 -6.08 33.90
CA THR A 607 43.99 -5.83 32.46
C THR A 607 42.99 -4.92 31.73
N ASP A 608 42.18 -4.14 32.46
CA ASP A 608 41.13 -3.30 31.87
C ASP A 608 41.68 -1.93 31.39
N ALA A 609 42.60 -1.96 30.42
CA ALA A 609 43.42 -0.81 30.02
C ALA A 609 43.90 -0.84 28.54
N ALA A 610 43.07 -1.31 27.60
CA ALA A 610 43.48 -1.45 26.18
C ALA A 610 42.49 -0.93 25.12
N PHE A 611 41.29 -0.46 25.48
CA PHE A 611 40.27 0.03 24.52
C PHE A 611 39.80 1.45 24.86
N ARG A 612 40.59 2.47 24.46
CA ARG A 612 40.22 3.90 24.56
C ARG A 612 40.77 4.77 23.42
N GLU A 613 40.38 4.45 22.18
CA GLU A 613 40.24 5.46 21.12
C GLU A 613 38.85 5.32 20.50
N ALA A 614 37.87 5.93 21.15
CA ALA A 614 36.50 6.01 20.64
C ALA A 614 36.40 7.17 19.65
N ALA A 615 35.84 6.92 18.46
CA ALA A 615 35.48 7.97 17.52
C ALA A 615 34.51 8.96 18.19
N THR A 616 34.63 10.24 17.90
CA THR A 616 33.77 11.28 18.49
C THR A 616 32.42 11.27 17.78
N GLU A 617 31.50 10.42 18.25
CA GLU A 617 30.13 10.34 17.73
C GLU A 617 29.42 11.70 17.87
N GLN A 618 29.21 12.40 16.75
CA GLN A 618 28.39 13.60 16.71
C GLN A 618 26.90 13.21 16.68
N LEU A 619 26.06 14.00 17.37
CA LEU A 619 24.62 13.83 17.31
C LEU A 619 24.11 14.12 15.89
N VAL A 620 23.23 13.24 15.41
CA VAL A 620 22.48 13.37 14.16
C VAL A 620 21.03 13.04 14.46
N TRP A 621 20.10 13.87 14.01
CA TRP A 621 18.67 13.60 14.09
C TRP A 621 18.23 12.83 12.84
N THR A 622 17.74 11.61 13.00
CA THR A 622 17.31 10.76 11.87
C THR A 622 15.98 11.21 11.28
N THR A 623 15.06 11.69 12.14
CA THR A 623 13.77 12.24 11.71
C THR A 623 13.35 13.41 12.58
N ALA A 624 12.72 14.39 11.94
CA ALA A 624 12.07 15.53 12.57
C ALA A 624 10.60 15.57 12.10
N GLU A 625 9.66 15.29 13.00
CA GLU A 625 8.23 15.34 12.74
C GLU A 625 7.62 16.54 13.46
N LEU A 626 7.28 17.58 12.70
CA LEU A 626 6.52 18.73 13.20
C LEU A 626 5.03 18.44 13.06
N ARG A 627 4.28 18.54 14.17
CA ARG A 627 2.81 18.54 14.19
C ARG A 627 2.32 19.96 14.45
N SER A 628 1.31 20.42 13.72
CA SER A 628 0.73 21.76 13.88
C SER A 628 -0.78 21.77 13.87
N LEU A 629 -1.38 22.44 14.85
CA LEU A 629 -2.78 22.84 14.85
C LEU A 629 -2.85 24.33 14.55
N ILE A 630 -3.35 24.67 13.36
CA ILE A 630 -3.42 26.03 12.84
C ILE A 630 -4.81 26.59 13.13
N PHE A 631 -4.93 27.58 14.00
CA PHE A 631 -6.20 28.17 14.40
C PHE A 631 -6.62 29.33 13.46
N PRO A 632 -7.92 29.63 13.34
CA PRO A 632 -8.42 30.68 12.44
C PRO A 632 -8.19 32.11 12.94
N GLY A 633 -7.38 32.30 13.98
CA GLY A 633 -7.02 33.59 14.58
C GLY A 633 -8.13 34.32 15.36
N GLY A 634 -7.71 35.23 16.23
CA GLY A 634 -8.58 35.90 17.22
C GLY A 634 -8.03 35.68 18.63
N ASP A 635 -8.63 34.74 19.38
CA ASP A 635 -8.31 34.46 20.79
C ASP A 635 -7.48 33.17 21.00
N GLY A 636 -6.72 32.73 20.00
CA GLY A 636 -5.95 31.47 20.05
C GLY A 636 -4.59 31.56 19.37
N ASP A 637 -3.66 30.71 19.84
CA ASP A 637 -2.32 30.53 19.28
C ASP A 637 -2.28 29.24 18.44
N ASP A 638 -1.52 29.24 17.34
CA ASP A 638 -1.16 28.04 16.59
C ASP A 638 -0.29 27.17 17.51
N ALA A 639 -0.64 25.88 17.63
CA ALA A 639 -0.02 24.97 18.58
C ALA A 639 0.86 23.94 17.84
N HIS A 640 2.12 23.84 18.27
CA HIS A 640 3.15 23.09 17.55
C HIS A 640 3.88 22.09 18.46
N VAL A 641 4.18 20.91 17.91
CA VAL A 641 5.03 19.90 18.55
C VAL A 641 6.06 19.42 17.54
N LEU A 642 7.32 19.79 17.73
CA LEU A 642 8.45 19.24 16.98
C LEU A 642 8.98 18.01 17.72
N SER A 643 8.78 16.82 17.15
CA SER A 643 9.30 15.55 17.68
C SER A 643 10.53 15.13 16.87
N LEU A 644 11.69 15.14 17.51
CA LEU A 644 12.98 14.75 16.95
C LEU A 644 13.37 13.36 17.44
N ARG A 645 13.81 12.48 16.53
CA ARG A 645 14.42 11.17 16.86
C ARG A 645 15.91 11.20 16.53
N ALA A 646 16.74 10.74 17.45
CA ALA A 646 18.19 10.68 17.26
C ALA A 646 18.62 9.40 16.51
N ALA A 647 19.73 9.46 15.78
CA ALA A 647 20.63 8.31 15.69
C ALA A 647 21.27 8.14 17.09
N GLN A 648 21.36 6.92 17.61
CA GLN A 648 21.83 6.74 18.99
C GLN A 648 23.30 7.20 19.12
N VAL A 649 23.56 8.00 20.15
CA VAL A 649 24.89 8.51 20.49
C VAL A 649 25.23 8.04 21.90
N ALA A 650 26.38 7.41 22.09
CA ALA A 650 26.83 6.99 23.40
C ALA A 650 27.17 8.19 24.32
N ARG A 651 27.59 9.32 23.73
CA ARG A 651 27.90 10.59 24.43
C ARG A 651 27.65 11.82 23.55
N VAL A 652 26.58 12.56 23.81
CA VAL A 652 26.49 13.97 23.34
C VAL A 652 27.12 14.88 24.40
N GLY A 653 27.60 16.06 23.98
CA GLY A 653 27.99 17.14 24.89
C GLY A 653 26.78 17.88 25.46
N ARG A 654 26.85 19.21 25.50
CA ARG A 654 25.65 20.05 25.71
C ARG A 654 24.70 19.90 24.53
N LEU A 655 23.42 20.18 24.76
CA LEU A 655 22.38 20.15 23.75
C LEU A 655 21.61 21.47 23.83
N GLU A 656 21.81 22.34 22.85
CA GLU A 656 21.12 23.64 22.77
C GLU A 656 20.18 23.68 21.55
N PHE A 657 19.10 24.45 21.66
CA PHE A 657 18.23 24.79 20.53
C PHE A 657 17.81 26.26 20.57
N GLU A 658 17.52 26.83 19.41
CA GLU A 658 17.14 28.23 19.23
C GLU A 658 15.70 28.29 18.70
N LEU A 659 14.80 28.99 19.40
CA LEU A 659 13.39 29.15 19.06
C LEU A 659 13.13 30.60 18.63
N PRO A 660 12.98 30.88 17.31
CA PRO A 660 12.82 32.25 16.84
C PRO A 660 11.49 32.87 17.27
N ALA A 661 11.52 34.15 17.67
CA ALA A 661 10.30 34.94 17.83
C ALA A 661 9.48 34.97 16.52
N PRO A 662 8.13 34.97 16.57
CA PRO A 662 7.28 35.18 17.74
C PRO A 662 6.88 33.89 18.51
N ALA A 663 7.58 32.76 18.33
CA ALA A 663 7.23 31.54 19.05
C ALA A 663 7.52 31.62 20.57
N GLU A 664 6.63 31.03 21.36
CA GLU A 664 6.79 30.86 22.81
C GLU A 664 6.85 29.37 23.16
N LEU A 665 7.82 28.99 24.00
CA LEU A 665 8.02 27.60 24.45
C LEU A 665 7.00 27.22 25.54
N VAL A 666 6.30 26.11 25.35
CA VAL A 666 5.28 25.58 26.28
C VAL A 666 5.83 24.42 27.13
N ALA A 667 6.59 23.50 26.52
CA ALA A 667 7.25 22.40 27.22
C ALA A 667 8.38 21.80 26.37
N VAL A 668 9.35 21.16 27.02
CA VAL A 668 10.26 20.21 26.38
C VAL A 668 10.12 18.84 27.05
N ARG A 669 10.31 17.76 26.29
CA ARG A 669 10.41 16.40 26.82
C ARG A 669 11.60 15.66 26.23
N MET A 670 12.34 14.94 27.06
CA MET A 670 13.45 14.08 26.67
C MET A 670 13.10 12.63 27.00
N ASN A 671 13.13 11.73 26.01
CA ASN A 671 12.69 10.34 26.13
C ASN A 671 11.28 10.22 26.78
N GLY A 672 10.37 11.16 26.45
CA GLY A 672 9.01 11.25 26.99
C GLY A 672 8.88 11.91 28.38
N VAL A 673 9.96 12.07 29.14
CA VAL A 673 9.97 12.75 30.45
C VAL A 673 9.97 14.27 30.23
N ARG A 674 9.13 15.03 30.95
CA ARG A 674 9.13 16.51 30.87
C ARG A 674 10.42 17.07 31.49
N THR A 675 11.04 18.01 30.78
CA THR A 675 12.30 18.65 31.15
C THR A 675 12.12 20.17 31.14
N GLU A 676 12.74 20.85 32.12
CA GLU A 676 12.83 22.31 32.16
C GLU A 676 14.19 22.74 31.59
N PRO A 677 14.24 23.45 30.44
CA PRO A 677 15.49 23.99 29.89
C PRO A 677 15.90 25.30 30.58
N GLU A 678 17.21 25.54 30.67
CA GLU A 678 17.75 26.84 31.01
C GLU A 678 17.62 27.78 29.80
N ARG A 679 17.04 28.97 29.99
CA ARG A 679 16.73 29.93 28.91
C ARG A 679 17.74 31.07 28.84
N ASP A 680 18.25 31.30 27.64
CA ASP A 680 19.23 32.35 27.28
C ASP A 680 18.67 33.12 26.07
N ASP A 681 17.81 34.11 26.34
CA ASP A 681 16.95 34.83 25.37
C ASP A 681 16.07 33.92 24.48
N GLN A 682 16.50 33.65 23.24
CA GLN A 682 15.83 32.74 22.28
C GLN A 682 16.44 31.33 22.27
N ARG A 683 17.53 31.11 23.02
CA ARG A 683 18.19 29.81 23.14
C ARG A 683 17.79 29.10 24.42
N PHE A 684 17.75 27.77 24.32
CA PHE A 684 17.32 26.88 25.37
C PHE A 684 18.34 25.75 25.52
N ARG A 685 18.99 25.69 26.68
CA ARG A 685 19.96 24.65 27.05
C ARG A 685 19.24 23.53 27.77
N LEU A 686 19.47 22.29 27.35
CA LEU A 686 18.89 21.12 28.01
C LEU A 686 19.87 20.52 29.02
N PRO A 687 19.37 20.00 30.16
CA PRO A 687 20.19 19.34 31.17
C PRO A 687 20.80 18.03 30.64
N ALA A 688 21.73 17.47 31.41
CA ALA A 688 22.47 16.27 31.04
C ALA A 688 21.55 15.09 30.66
N ILE A 689 21.93 14.37 29.60
CA ILE A 689 21.14 13.28 29.02
C ILE A 689 20.91 12.15 30.03
N PRO A 690 19.69 11.59 30.13
CA PRO A 690 19.39 10.46 31.01
C PRO A 690 20.28 9.23 30.79
N GLN A 691 20.45 8.42 31.84
CA GLN A 691 21.16 7.14 31.76
C GLN A 691 20.45 6.19 30.78
N GLY A 692 21.04 6.00 29.60
CA GLY A 692 20.45 5.27 28.47
C GLY A 692 20.55 6.00 27.13
N GLY A 693 21.01 7.26 27.11
CA GLY A 693 21.17 8.05 25.89
C GLY A 693 19.91 8.82 25.50
N LEU A 694 20.02 9.66 24.47
CA LEU A 694 18.90 10.43 23.93
C LEU A 694 18.31 9.70 22.74
N GLN A 695 17.02 9.37 22.81
CA GLN A 695 16.27 8.70 21.75
C GLN A 695 15.27 9.66 21.10
N THR A 696 14.53 10.42 21.93
CA THR A 696 13.54 11.40 21.47
C THR A 696 13.65 12.73 22.21
N LEU A 697 13.45 13.82 21.48
CA LEU A 697 13.29 15.17 21.99
C LEU A 697 12.00 15.77 21.42
N GLU A 698 11.05 16.13 22.29
CA GLU A 698 9.81 16.82 21.89
C GLU A 698 9.86 18.28 22.35
N ILE A 699 9.77 19.23 21.42
CA ILE A 699 9.70 20.67 21.70
C ILE A 699 8.27 21.11 21.39
N GLN A 700 7.53 21.49 22.44
CA GLN A 700 6.15 21.97 22.35
C GLN A 700 6.15 23.50 22.46
N TYR A 701 5.63 24.18 21.45
CA TYR A 701 5.65 25.65 21.35
C TYR A 701 4.38 26.18 20.71
N ARG A 702 4.12 27.48 20.88
CA ARG A 702 2.95 28.17 20.31
C ARG A 702 3.37 29.43 19.54
N VAL A 703 2.58 29.82 18.54
CA VAL A 703 2.80 31.00 17.69
C VAL A 703 1.49 31.79 17.60
N PRO A 704 1.47 33.12 17.77
CA PRO A 704 0.24 33.90 17.67
C PRO A 704 -0.44 33.76 16.30
N SER A 705 -1.70 33.32 16.26
CA SER A 705 -2.48 33.14 15.02
C SER A 705 -3.00 34.48 14.50
N ASP A 706 -2.23 35.14 13.64
CA ASP A 706 -2.69 36.37 12.95
C ASP A 706 -3.92 36.10 12.06
N ARG A 707 -4.75 37.11 11.80
CA ARG A 707 -6.04 36.96 11.09
C ARG A 707 -6.36 38.08 10.10
N ASP A 708 -5.79 37.96 8.90
CA ASP A 708 -6.29 38.69 7.74
C ASP A 708 -7.73 38.27 7.36
N PHE A 709 -8.54 39.23 6.91
CA PHE A 709 -9.99 39.07 6.63
C PHE A 709 -10.34 38.13 5.45
N LEU A 710 -9.36 37.73 4.62
CA LEU A 710 -9.62 37.12 3.31
C LEU A 710 -8.57 36.09 2.89
N ARG A 711 -7.29 36.45 3.00
CA ARG A 711 -6.14 35.63 2.63
C ARG A 711 -5.06 35.85 3.69
N ASN A 712 -4.78 34.82 4.48
CA ASN A 712 -3.85 34.90 5.60
C ASN A 712 -2.48 34.39 5.16
N ARG A 713 -1.42 35.17 5.39
CA ARG A 713 -0.03 34.74 5.17
C ARG A 713 0.55 34.27 6.50
N GLN A 714 0.55 32.97 6.70
CA GLN A 714 1.05 32.36 7.92
C GLN A 714 2.54 32.04 7.77
N ALA A 715 3.29 32.26 8.84
CA ALA A 715 4.72 32.04 8.94
C ALA A 715 5.02 31.30 10.24
N LEU A 716 5.51 30.07 10.12
CA LEU A 716 5.84 29.20 11.25
C LEU A 716 7.36 29.18 11.44
N PRO A 717 7.90 29.86 12.46
CA PRO A 717 9.28 29.62 12.89
C PRO A 717 9.42 28.16 13.35
N VAL A 718 10.53 27.53 12.97
CA VAL A 718 10.84 26.14 13.35
C VAL A 718 12.05 26.16 14.30
N PRO A 719 12.01 25.43 15.43
CA PRO A 719 13.14 25.35 16.34
C PRO A 719 14.41 24.89 15.62
N ARG A 720 15.47 25.70 15.67
CA ARG A 720 16.78 25.35 15.11
C ARG A 720 17.54 24.50 16.12
N VAL A 721 18.10 23.40 15.68
CA VAL A 721 18.91 22.47 16.49
C VAL A 721 20.33 22.39 15.95
N GLU A 722 21.31 22.21 16.84
CA GLU A 722 22.74 22.20 16.48
C GLU A 722 23.15 20.99 15.63
N ALA A 723 22.45 19.86 15.79
CA ALA A 723 22.70 18.62 15.07
C ALA A 723 21.94 18.56 13.73
N PRO A 724 22.51 17.99 12.66
CA PRO A 724 21.86 17.87 11.36
C PRO A 724 20.64 16.94 11.41
N VAL A 725 19.62 17.26 10.62
CA VAL A 725 18.37 16.49 10.46
C VAL A 725 18.37 15.81 9.09
N LEU A 726 18.27 14.48 9.06
CA LEU A 726 18.30 13.66 7.84
C LEU A 726 16.97 13.62 7.08
N GLY A 727 15.85 13.91 7.75
CA GLY A 727 14.53 13.92 7.12
C GLY A 727 13.53 14.74 7.91
N PHE A 728 12.77 15.61 7.22
CA PHE A 728 11.75 16.45 7.83
C PHE A 728 10.35 16.14 7.29
N ARG A 729 9.40 15.97 8.22
CA ARG A 729 7.98 15.82 7.95
C ARG A 729 7.19 16.89 8.72
N TRP A 730 6.21 17.48 8.05
CA TRP A 730 5.21 18.37 8.63
C TRP A 730 3.80 17.78 8.45
N LEU A 731 3.16 17.45 9.56
CA LEU A 731 1.75 17.07 9.65
C LEU A 731 0.98 18.27 10.23
N PHE A 732 0.02 18.81 9.48
CA PHE A 732 -0.69 20.02 9.89
C PHE A 732 -2.20 19.89 9.70
N ALA A 733 -2.96 20.42 10.65
CA ALA A 733 -4.42 20.46 10.61
C ALA A 733 -4.92 21.91 10.66
N PHE A 734 -5.94 22.20 9.86
CA PHE A 734 -6.61 23.50 9.79
C PHE A 734 -8.14 23.36 9.68
N PRO A 735 -8.92 24.41 9.98
CA PRO A 735 -10.38 24.39 9.94
C PRO A 735 -10.99 23.92 8.60
N PRO A 736 -12.21 23.32 8.61
CA PRO A 736 -12.86 22.77 7.41
C PRO A 736 -13.19 23.77 6.29
N ASP A 737 -13.28 25.07 6.60
CA ASP A 737 -13.53 26.13 5.62
C ASP A 737 -12.23 26.72 5.03
N ALA A 738 -11.11 26.61 5.75
CA ALA A 738 -9.81 27.10 5.31
C ALA A 738 -9.25 26.25 4.16
N ARG A 739 -8.59 26.90 3.21
CA ARG A 739 -8.03 26.30 1.99
C ARG A 739 -6.63 26.84 1.72
N LEU A 740 -5.73 25.97 1.25
CA LEU A 740 -4.40 26.36 0.76
C LEU A 740 -4.50 27.00 -0.63
N THR A 741 -3.70 28.03 -0.88
CA THR A 741 -3.56 28.66 -2.21
C THR A 741 -2.45 27.99 -3.04
N GLU A 742 -1.41 27.49 -2.37
CA GLU A 742 -0.12 27.08 -2.93
C GLU A 742 0.56 26.05 -2.01
N GLU A 743 1.62 25.40 -2.49
CA GLU A 743 2.43 24.48 -1.68
C GLU A 743 3.30 25.27 -0.67
N PRO A 744 3.41 24.84 0.60
CA PRO A 744 4.21 25.54 1.61
C PRO A 744 5.69 25.73 1.23
N SER A 745 6.26 26.89 1.55
CA SER A 745 7.57 27.32 1.04
C SER A 745 8.71 26.38 1.47
N GLY A 746 9.29 25.66 0.48
CA GLY A 746 10.41 24.74 0.71
C GLY A 746 10.00 23.30 1.04
N LEU A 747 8.70 22.98 1.09
CA LEU A 747 8.19 21.63 1.29
C LEU A 747 7.46 21.12 0.05
N ARG A 748 7.36 19.79 -0.07
CA ARG A 748 6.48 19.11 -1.01
C ARG A 748 5.26 18.59 -0.27
N LEU A 749 4.08 19.10 -0.60
CA LEU A 749 2.78 18.56 -0.13
C LEU A 749 2.55 17.17 -0.75
N LEU A 750 2.09 16.20 0.04
CA LEU A 750 1.82 14.84 -0.45
C LEU A 750 0.42 14.71 -1.07
N GLN A 751 -0.56 15.47 -0.59
CA GLN A 751 -1.89 15.57 -1.18
C GLN A 751 -1.93 16.70 -2.23
N PRO A 752 -2.72 16.59 -3.31
CA PRO A 752 -2.88 17.69 -4.25
C PRO A 752 -3.62 18.89 -3.62
N LEU A 753 -3.34 20.09 -4.14
CA LEU A 753 -4.14 21.29 -3.85
C LEU A 753 -5.55 21.13 -4.43
N GLU A 754 -6.57 21.55 -3.69
CA GLU A 754 -7.98 21.45 -4.11
C GLU A 754 -8.30 22.54 -5.16
N PRO A 755 -8.60 22.19 -6.43
CA PRO A 755 -8.96 23.18 -7.43
C PRO A 755 -10.35 23.78 -7.13
N THR A 756 -10.50 25.09 -7.32
CA THR A 756 -11.84 25.73 -7.30
C THR A 756 -12.54 25.47 -8.64
N PRO A 757 -13.67 24.75 -8.68
CA PRO A 757 -14.30 24.37 -9.94
C PRO A 757 -14.81 25.58 -10.72
N TRP A 758 -14.76 25.51 -12.04
CA TRP A 758 -15.18 26.61 -12.94
C TRP A 758 -16.63 27.04 -12.72
N SER A 759 -17.51 26.16 -12.23
CA SER A 759 -18.87 26.50 -11.81
C SER A 759 -18.88 27.60 -10.73
N ARG A 760 -18.03 27.52 -9.71
CA ARG A 760 -17.87 28.59 -8.69
C ARG A 760 -17.14 29.81 -9.22
N ARG A 761 -16.13 29.64 -10.08
CA ARG A 761 -15.39 30.78 -10.64
C ARG A 761 -16.30 31.66 -11.51
N LEU A 762 -17.18 31.06 -12.33
CA LEU A 762 -18.10 31.80 -13.20
C LEU A 762 -19.40 32.21 -12.51
N PHE A 763 -20.03 31.32 -11.74
CA PHE A 763 -21.35 31.56 -11.14
C PHE A 763 -21.31 32.04 -9.68
N GLY A 764 -20.12 32.20 -9.10
CA GLY A 764 -19.91 32.67 -7.74
C GLY A 764 -20.74 31.88 -6.72
N PRO A 765 -21.64 32.53 -5.96
CA PRO A 765 -22.44 31.87 -4.93
C PRO A 765 -23.48 30.88 -5.48
N LEU A 766 -23.82 30.97 -6.77
CA LEU A 766 -24.71 30.00 -7.45
C LEU A 766 -23.93 28.80 -8.02
N GLY A 767 -22.60 28.83 -7.98
CA GLY A 767 -21.74 27.69 -8.32
C GLY A 767 -21.73 26.66 -7.20
N ARG A 768 -22.13 25.43 -7.49
CA ARG A 768 -22.30 24.36 -6.50
C ARG A 768 -21.38 23.18 -6.76
N ASP A 769 -20.98 22.53 -5.67
CA ASP A 769 -20.49 21.16 -5.69
C ASP A 769 -21.69 20.24 -5.43
N GLU A 770 -21.60 18.97 -5.82
CA GLU A 770 -22.70 17.98 -5.74
C GLU A 770 -23.21 17.75 -4.30
N SER A 771 -22.37 17.98 -3.28
CA SER A 771 -22.69 17.81 -1.87
C SER A 771 -23.21 19.08 -1.16
N ALA A 772 -23.28 20.23 -1.84
CA ALA A 772 -23.57 21.51 -1.19
C ALA A 772 -25.07 21.71 -0.91
N LYS A 773 -25.44 21.97 0.36
CA LYS A 773 -26.80 22.37 0.79
C LYS A 773 -27.30 23.62 0.04
N TRP A 774 -28.62 23.77 -0.05
CA TRP A 774 -29.25 24.98 -0.61
C TRP A 774 -29.14 26.14 0.38
N PHE A 775 -28.43 27.21 0.00
CA PHE A 775 -28.43 28.48 0.74
C PHE A 775 -29.67 29.31 0.38
N ASN A 776 -30.34 29.88 1.39
CA ASN A 776 -31.47 30.77 1.20
C ASN A 776 -31.07 32.23 1.55
N PRO A 777 -30.89 33.13 0.57
CA PRO A 777 -30.48 34.52 0.84
C PRO A 777 -31.54 35.37 1.55
N PHE A 778 -32.76 34.84 1.74
CA PHE A 778 -33.87 35.50 2.46
C PHE A 778 -34.10 34.89 3.86
N SER A 779 -33.15 34.10 4.40
CA SER A 779 -33.23 33.51 5.73
C SER A 779 -32.09 34.02 6.61
N ASP A 780 -32.41 34.72 7.69
CA ASP A 780 -31.41 35.25 8.63
C ASP A 780 -30.55 34.11 9.22
N LEU A 781 -31.17 32.96 9.55
CA LEU A 781 -30.48 31.76 10.01
C LEU A 781 -29.48 31.20 8.98
N ALA A 782 -29.76 31.34 7.68
CA ALA A 782 -28.83 30.87 6.64
C ALA A 782 -27.62 31.80 6.50
N TRP A 783 -27.80 33.11 6.73
CA TRP A 783 -26.69 34.05 6.85
C TRP A 783 -25.89 33.81 8.13
N GLU A 784 -26.55 33.55 9.26
CA GLU A 784 -25.90 33.23 10.53
C GLU A 784 -25.07 31.93 10.43
N GLU A 785 -25.60 30.85 9.84
CA GLU A 785 -24.84 29.62 9.54
C GLU A 785 -23.66 29.85 8.57
N LEU A 786 -23.68 30.90 7.74
CA LEU A 786 -22.60 31.20 6.80
C LEU A 786 -21.49 32.07 7.42
N TRP A 787 -21.84 33.00 8.30
CA TRP A 787 -20.88 33.80 9.07
C TRP A 787 -20.26 33.00 10.22
N ASN A 788 -21.10 32.28 10.98
CA ASN A 788 -20.76 31.48 12.15
C ASN A 788 -21.13 30.01 11.89
N PRO A 789 -20.34 29.27 11.09
CA PRO A 789 -20.64 27.87 10.79
C PRO A 789 -20.67 27.04 12.09
N PRO A 790 -21.76 26.30 12.38
CA PRO A 790 -21.83 25.48 13.57
C PRO A 790 -20.74 24.41 13.56
N ALA A 791 -20.08 24.21 14.71
CA ALA A 791 -18.99 23.26 14.85
C ALA A 791 -19.40 21.86 14.35
N ALA A 792 -18.58 21.29 13.47
CA ALA A 792 -18.90 20.04 12.80
C ALA A 792 -19.13 18.91 13.79
N LYS A 793 -20.32 18.29 13.76
CA LYS A 793 -20.59 17.07 14.53
C LYS A 793 -19.65 15.97 14.01
N ALA A 794 -18.92 15.33 14.92
CA ALA A 794 -17.96 14.29 14.58
C ALA A 794 -18.63 13.14 13.81
N THR A 795 -18.20 12.91 12.58
CA THR A 795 -18.47 11.68 11.82
C THR A 795 -17.46 10.60 12.22
N ASP A 796 -17.93 9.38 12.47
CA ASP A 796 -17.20 8.30 13.17
C ASP A 796 -16.04 7.63 12.39
N GLU A 797 -15.48 8.28 11.36
CA GLU A 797 -14.34 7.75 10.58
C GLU A 797 -13.01 7.86 11.36
N LYS A 798 -12.80 6.90 12.26
CA LYS A 798 -11.57 6.73 13.05
C LYS A 798 -10.42 6.17 12.20
N SER A 799 -9.91 6.98 11.26
CA SER A 799 -8.56 6.78 10.73
C SER A 799 -7.53 7.07 11.85
N PRO A 800 -6.48 6.25 12.06
CA PRO A 800 -5.52 6.44 13.17
C PRO A 800 -4.77 7.77 13.12
N GLU A 801 -4.69 8.43 11.95
CA GLU A 801 -4.08 9.74 11.77
C GLU A 801 -4.94 10.90 12.31
N SER A 802 -6.25 10.68 12.53
CA SER A 802 -7.18 11.70 13.02
C SER A 802 -7.03 12.05 14.51
N LEU A 803 -6.24 11.27 15.27
CA LEU A 803 -6.13 11.37 16.73
C LEU A 803 -5.52 12.68 17.26
N PHE A 804 -4.84 13.47 16.43
CA PHE A 804 -4.22 14.74 16.87
C PHE A 804 -5.03 15.99 16.53
N ALA A 805 -6.02 15.89 15.64
CA ALA A 805 -6.76 17.04 15.10
C ALA A 805 -8.20 17.10 15.65
N PRO A 806 -8.79 18.30 15.84
CA PRO A 806 -10.19 18.41 16.24
C PRO A 806 -11.14 17.82 15.18
N PRO A 807 -12.33 17.30 15.56
CA PRO A 807 -13.26 16.69 14.61
C PRO A 807 -13.63 17.61 13.43
N GLY A 808 -13.57 17.06 12.22
CA GLY A 808 -13.86 17.79 10.99
C GLY A 808 -12.76 18.73 10.49
N TRP A 809 -11.61 18.84 11.18
CA TRP A 809 -10.47 19.59 10.66
C TRP A 809 -9.78 18.84 9.51
N ARG A 810 -9.19 19.60 8.59
CA ARG A 810 -8.47 19.09 7.41
C ARG A 810 -7.02 18.81 7.78
N VAL A 811 -6.64 17.54 7.84
CA VAL A 811 -5.23 17.13 7.95
C VAL A 811 -4.56 17.17 6.57
N ARG A 812 -3.28 17.56 6.56
CA ARG A 812 -2.36 17.52 5.42
C ARG A 812 -0.96 17.12 5.87
N GLU A 813 -0.19 16.58 4.93
CA GLU A 813 1.19 16.11 5.14
C GLU A 813 2.10 16.70 4.06
N ALA A 814 3.24 17.26 4.48
CA ALA A 814 4.27 17.78 3.61
C ALA A 814 5.66 17.34 4.09
N ILE A 815 6.61 17.18 3.18
CA ILE A 815 7.97 16.70 3.47
C ILE A 815 9.05 17.65 2.94
N ALA A 816 10.21 17.67 3.58
CA ALA A 816 11.40 18.36 3.11
C ALA A 816 12.68 17.53 3.33
N ALA A 817 13.71 17.83 2.55
CA ALA A 817 15.00 17.16 2.62
C ALA A 817 15.81 17.52 3.89
N THR A 818 15.56 18.68 4.47
CA THR A 818 16.22 19.19 5.69
C THR A 818 15.19 19.89 6.56
N LEU A 819 15.53 20.16 7.82
CA LEU A 819 14.72 21.01 8.70
C LEU A 819 14.68 22.45 8.13
N PRO A 820 13.53 22.99 7.70
CA PRO A 820 13.42 24.38 7.29
C PRO A 820 13.53 25.29 8.52
N ALA A 821 14.09 26.50 8.37
CA ALA A 821 14.17 27.48 9.47
C ALA A 821 12.83 28.22 9.71
N GLU A 822 12.04 28.37 8.65
CA GLU A 822 10.72 29.01 8.63
C GLU A 822 9.88 28.33 7.55
N ILE A 823 8.60 28.11 7.81
CA ILE A 823 7.64 27.59 6.84
C ILE A 823 6.60 28.67 6.59
N THR A 824 6.43 29.13 5.34
CA THR A 824 5.41 30.11 4.98
C THR A 824 4.39 29.53 4.00
N TRP A 825 3.13 29.88 4.17
CA TRP A 825 2.04 29.45 3.29
C TRP A 825 0.89 30.47 3.29
N LEU A 826 -0.05 30.30 2.36
CA LEU A 826 -1.15 31.24 2.15
C LEU A 826 -2.50 30.53 2.20
N THR A 827 -3.23 30.72 3.30
CA THR A 827 -4.59 30.22 3.51
C THR A 827 -5.65 31.25 3.13
N TRP A 828 -6.89 30.80 2.92
CA TRP A 828 -8.08 31.64 2.75
C TRP A 828 -9.32 30.90 3.27
N SER A 829 -10.31 31.64 3.81
CA SER A 829 -11.60 31.05 4.22
C SER A 829 -12.56 30.97 3.04
N GLY A 830 -13.04 29.76 2.75
CA GLY A 830 -14.09 29.53 1.76
C GLY A 830 -15.42 30.18 2.13
N ASN A 831 -15.70 30.38 3.43
CA ASN A 831 -16.95 31.01 3.87
C ASN A 831 -16.91 32.53 3.69
N GLN A 832 -15.80 33.19 4.07
CA GLN A 832 -15.64 34.65 3.87
C GLN A 832 -15.68 35.02 2.38
N VAL A 833 -15.04 34.23 1.51
CA VAL A 833 -15.13 34.39 0.04
C VAL A 833 -16.57 34.23 -0.46
N ARG A 834 -17.32 33.24 0.05
CA ARG A 834 -18.73 33.02 -0.34
C ARG A 834 -19.65 34.14 0.12
N VAL A 835 -19.44 34.69 1.32
CA VAL A 835 -20.15 35.89 1.80
C VAL A 835 -19.90 37.06 0.85
N LEU A 836 -18.64 37.32 0.48
CA LEU A 836 -18.28 38.37 -0.47
C LEU A 836 -18.87 38.14 -1.87
N ALA A 837 -18.98 36.88 -2.31
CA ALA A 837 -19.62 36.53 -3.57
C ALA A 837 -21.13 36.80 -3.57
N TRP A 838 -21.84 36.51 -2.46
CA TRP A 838 -23.24 36.92 -2.27
C TRP A 838 -23.40 38.45 -2.23
N ILE A 839 -22.55 39.15 -1.48
CA ILE A 839 -22.59 40.62 -1.38
C ILE A 839 -22.35 41.25 -2.76
N GLY A 840 -21.33 40.80 -3.51
CA GLY A 840 -21.02 41.27 -4.85
C GLY A 840 -22.15 41.02 -5.86
N MET A 841 -22.83 39.88 -5.75
CA MET A 841 -24.02 39.57 -6.55
C MET A 841 -25.19 40.51 -6.21
N LEU A 842 -25.55 40.63 -4.93
CA LEU A 842 -26.68 41.47 -4.47
C LEU A 842 -26.44 42.96 -4.74
N LEU A 843 -25.20 43.44 -4.57
CA LEU A 843 -24.79 44.80 -4.93
C LEU A 843 -24.96 45.04 -6.45
N SER A 844 -24.49 44.11 -7.28
CA SER A 844 -24.57 44.22 -8.74
C SER A 844 -26.02 44.19 -9.26
N VAL A 845 -26.88 43.35 -8.65
CA VAL A 845 -28.34 43.36 -8.89
C VAL A 845 -28.94 44.72 -8.52
N SER A 846 -28.65 45.21 -7.31
CA SER A 846 -29.20 46.46 -6.78
C SER A 846 -28.80 47.68 -7.61
N VAL A 847 -27.51 47.83 -7.93
CA VAL A 847 -26.99 48.92 -8.76
C VAL A 847 -27.60 48.88 -10.16
N GLY A 848 -27.68 47.70 -10.78
CA GLY A 848 -28.30 47.55 -12.09
C GLY A 848 -29.80 47.90 -12.10
N CYS A 849 -30.55 47.54 -11.06
CA CYS A 849 -31.95 47.94 -10.88
C CYS A 849 -32.09 49.47 -10.67
N VAL A 850 -31.26 50.10 -9.83
CA VAL A 850 -31.28 51.55 -9.62
C VAL A 850 -30.95 52.32 -10.90
N LEU A 851 -29.95 51.89 -11.67
CA LEU A 851 -29.60 52.47 -12.97
C LEU A 851 -30.75 52.34 -13.99
N ARG A 852 -31.55 51.28 -13.89
CA ARG A 852 -32.74 51.07 -14.74
C ARG A 852 -33.90 51.99 -14.37
N VAL A 853 -34.14 52.22 -13.08
CA VAL A 853 -35.15 53.16 -12.56
C VAL A 853 -34.78 54.61 -12.89
N ARG A 854 -33.55 55.05 -12.57
CA ARG A 854 -33.08 56.46 -12.71
C ARG A 854 -32.89 56.98 -14.15
N ARG A 855 -33.42 56.28 -15.16
CA ARG A 855 -33.46 56.67 -16.59
C ARG A 855 -32.14 57.15 -17.24
N ALA A 856 -30.95 56.85 -16.69
CA ALA A 856 -29.64 57.29 -17.21
C ALA A 856 -29.41 57.02 -18.72
N LYS A 857 -28.58 57.82 -19.40
CA LYS A 857 -28.35 57.67 -20.86
C LYS A 857 -27.37 56.54 -21.27
N PRO A 858 -26.14 56.41 -20.71
CA PRO A 858 -25.14 55.43 -21.20
C PRO A 858 -25.29 53.98 -20.66
N ARG A 859 -26.53 53.53 -20.38
CA ARG A 859 -26.81 52.28 -19.64
C ARG A 859 -26.14 51.02 -20.20
N VAL A 860 -26.18 50.82 -21.52
CA VAL A 860 -25.67 49.57 -22.14
C VAL A 860 -24.15 49.50 -22.07
N HIS A 861 -23.45 50.60 -22.33
CA HIS A 861 -21.98 50.63 -22.29
C HIS A 861 -21.43 50.40 -20.88
N ILE A 862 -22.06 50.98 -19.85
CA ILE A 862 -21.66 50.74 -18.45
C ILE A 862 -21.88 49.27 -18.06
N ALA A 863 -23.03 48.68 -18.42
CA ALA A 863 -23.32 47.28 -18.12
C ALA A 863 -22.39 46.31 -18.88
N ALA A 864 -22.12 46.58 -20.17
CA ALA A 864 -21.19 45.80 -21.00
C ALA A 864 -19.75 45.87 -20.47
N PHE A 865 -19.28 47.07 -20.10
CA PHE A 865 -17.95 47.27 -19.52
C PHE A 865 -17.80 46.54 -18.18
N TRP A 866 -18.82 46.62 -17.30
CA TRP A 866 -18.79 45.91 -16.02
C TRP A 866 -18.83 44.38 -16.18
N LEU A 867 -19.65 43.85 -17.09
CA LEU A 867 -19.68 42.41 -17.41
C LEU A 867 -18.35 41.93 -17.99
N GLY A 868 -17.76 42.68 -18.93
CA GLY A 868 -16.44 42.38 -19.50
C GLY A 868 -15.32 42.42 -18.47
N LEU A 869 -15.32 43.43 -17.59
CA LEU A 869 -14.35 43.55 -16.50
C LEU A 869 -14.46 42.39 -15.51
N CYS A 870 -15.67 41.98 -15.14
CA CYS A 870 -15.88 40.83 -14.26
C CYS A 870 -15.47 39.52 -14.94
N ALA A 871 -15.79 39.32 -16.22
CA ALA A 871 -15.40 38.12 -16.98
C ALA A 871 -13.86 37.98 -17.10
N VAL A 872 -13.16 39.07 -17.45
CA VAL A 872 -11.68 39.09 -17.49
C VAL A 872 -11.11 38.86 -16.09
N GLY A 873 -11.71 39.45 -15.06
CA GLY A 873 -11.31 39.24 -13.66
C GLY A 873 -11.46 37.79 -13.20
N VAL A 874 -12.56 37.11 -13.54
CA VAL A 874 -12.79 35.68 -13.23
C VAL A 874 -11.71 34.78 -13.84
N VAL A 875 -11.27 35.07 -15.07
CA VAL A 875 -10.26 34.27 -15.79
C VAL A 875 -8.85 34.54 -15.27
N LEU A 876 -8.48 35.79 -15.00
CA LEU A 876 -7.11 36.18 -14.64
C LEU A 876 -6.79 36.13 -13.13
N SER A 877 -7.79 36.13 -12.25
CA SER A 877 -7.57 36.23 -10.80
C SER A 877 -7.27 34.89 -10.12
N ALA A 878 -6.57 34.95 -8.98
CA ALA A 878 -6.38 33.82 -8.09
C ALA A 878 -7.74 33.25 -7.60
N PRO A 879 -7.83 31.94 -7.26
CA PRO A 879 -9.10 31.29 -6.95
C PRO A 879 -9.96 32.00 -5.88
N VAL A 880 -9.31 32.60 -4.88
CA VAL A 880 -9.90 33.39 -3.79
C VAL A 880 -10.79 34.53 -4.30
N TYR A 881 -10.35 35.24 -5.34
CA TYR A 881 -11.08 36.40 -5.89
C TYR A 881 -12.07 35.99 -7.00
N ALA A 882 -11.82 34.87 -7.67
CA ALA A 882 -12.63 34.41 -8.80
C ALA A 882 -14.09 34.13 -8.40
N GLU A 883 -14.34 33.47 -7.25
CA GLU A 883 -15.73 33.22 -6.78
C GLU A 883 -16.48 34.53 -6.46
N ALA A 884 -15.79 35.53 -5.88
CA ALA A 884 -16.37 36.84 -5.62
C ALA A 884 -16.69 37.63 -6.92
N LEU A 885 -15.78 37.59 -7.90
CA LEU A 885 -15.97 38.23 -9.21
C LEU A 885 -17.03 37.51 -10.05
N GLY A 886 -17.18 36.18 -9.92
CA GLY A 886 -18.29 35.41 -10.47
C GLY A 886 -19.64 35.83 -9.87
N GLY A 887 -19.67 36.15 -8.57
CA GLY A 887 -20.83 36.76 -7.92
C GLY A 887 -21.23 38.09 -8.56
N CYS A 888 -20.27 39.01 -8.75
CA CYS A 888 -20.51 40.27 -9.47
C CYS A 888 -20.97 40.06 -10.91
N PHE A 889 -20.36 39.12 -11.64
CA PHE A 889 -20.73 38.78 -13.02
C PHE A 889 -22.18 38.27 -13.12
N VAL A 890 -22.56 37.29 -12.30
CA VAL A 890 -23.94 36.78 -12.21
C VAL A 890 -24.91 37.87 -11.79
N GLY A 891 -24.57 38.69 -10.80
CA GLY A 891 -25.43 39.76 -10.34
C GLY A 891 -25.70 40.80 -11.43
N ALA A 892 -24.69 41.14 -12.23
CA ALA A 892 -24.82 42.00 -13.40
C ALA A 892 -25.64 41.34 -14.54
N MET A 893 -25.49 40.04 -14.75
CA MET A 893 -26.27 39.27 -15.72
C MET A 893 -27.76 39.18 -15.32
N ILE A 894 -28.06 38.87 -14.06
CA ILE A 894 -29.43 38.90 -13.51
C ILE A 894 -30.02 40.32 -13.65
N ALA A 895 -29.25 41.36 -13.29
CA ALA A 895 -29.66 42.74 -13.48
C ALA A 895 -29.96 43.10 -14.95
N ALA A 896 -29.25 42.48 -15.91
CA ALA A 896 -29.50 42.65 -17.33
C ALA A 896 -30.78 41.92 -17.82
N LEU A 897 -31.11 40.76 -17.23
CA LEU A 897 -32.23 39.92 -17.67
C LEU A 897 -33.60 40.33 -17.08
N ILE A 898 -33.65 40.93 -15.88
CA ILE A 898 -34.93 41.31 -15.22
C ILE A 898 -35.80 42.20 -16.14
N PRO A 899 -37.08 41.87 -16.40
CA PRO A 899 -37.97 42.74 -17.18
C PRO A 899 -38.26 44.09 -16.48
N ARG A 900 -38.16 45.22 -17.21
CA ARG A 900 -38.48 46.58 -16.68
C ARG A 900 -39.86 46.66 -16.00
N ARG A 901 -40.83 45.87 -16.46
CA ARG A 901 -42.21 45.83 -15.94
C ARG A 901 -42.28 45.42 -14.46
N LEU A 902 -41.32 44.64 -13.95
CA LEU A 902 -41.26 44.21 -12.55
C LEU A 902 -40.62 45.27 -11.61
N VAL A 903 -39.97 46.30 -12.16
CA VAL A 903 -39.16 47.28 -11.39
C VAL A 903 -39.75 48.71 -11.46
N MET A 904 -40.75 48.94 -12.31
CA MET A 904 -41.49 50.21 -12.40
C MET A 904 -42.86 50.11 -11.72
N SER A 905 -43.09 50.94 -10.71
CA SER A 905 -44.40 51.10 -10.05
C SER A 905 -45.50 51.45 -11.07
N TYR A 906 -46.73 50.99 -10.82
CA TYR A 906 -47.91 51.16 -11.68
C TYR A 906 -48.10 52.58 -12.25
N ALA A 907 -47.84 53.64 -11.47
CA ALA A 907 -47.94 55.03 -11.90
C ALA A 907 -47.07 55.34 -13.14
N ASN A 908 -45.80 54.92 -13.13
CA ASN A 908 -44.85 55.14 -14.24
C ASN A 908 -45.20 54.33 -15.50
N GLN A 909 -45.96 53.24 -15.37
CA GLN A 909 -46.39 52.44 -16.53
C GLN A 909 -47.47 53.16 -17.35
N ARG A 910 -48.31 53.97 -16.70
CA ARG A 910 -49.44 54.66 -17.35
C ARG A 910 -48.98 55.83 -18.23
N GLU A 911 -47.94 56.58 -17.84
CA GLU A 911 -47.33 57.60 -18.71
C GLU A 911 -46.62 56.99 -19.93
N ALA A 912 -45.93 55.86 -19.74
CA ALA A 912 -45.19 55.19 -20.81
C ALA A 912 -46.11 54.68 -21.94
N ALA A 913 -47.34 54.26 -21.60
CA ALA A 913 -48.35 53.85 -22.57
C ALA A 913 -48.81 54.97 -23.51
N VAL A 914 -48.65 56.25 -23.11
CA VAL A 914 -49.09 57.43 -23.89
C VAL A 914 -48.03 57.90 -24.90
N ARG A 915 -46.81 57.35 -24.88
CA ARG A 915 -45.72 57.77 -25.79
C ARG A 915 -44.96 56.59 -26.43
N GLY A 916 -45.44 56.17 -27.60
CA GLY A 916 -44.63 55.51 -28.63
C GLY A 916 -44.11 54.10 -28.31
N ALA A 917 -44.94 53.08 -28.54
CA ALA A 917 -44.57 51.67 -28.37
C ALA A 917 -43.66 51.13 -29.51
N PHE A 918 -42.43 51.63 -29.67
CA PHE A 918 -41.47 51.10 -30.65
C PHE A 918 -39.97 51.04 -30.24
N GLU A 919 -39.57 51.52 -29.06
CA GLU A 919 -38.14 51.49 -28.64
C GLU A 919 -37.67 50.14 -28.02
N ALA A 920 -38.56 49.17 -27.81
CA ALA A 920 -38.23 47.96 -27.05
C ALA A 920 -37.17 47.06 -27.73
N THR A 921 -37.24 46.92 -29.04
CA THR A 921 -36.46 45.95 -29.83
C THR A 921 -34.97 46.35 -29.94
N VAL A 922 -34.69 47.64 -30.14
CA VAL A 922 -33.31 48.16 -30.31
C VAL A 922 -32.51 48.06 -29.02
N ALA A 923 -33.16 48.26 -27.87
CA ALA A 923 -32.52 48.04 -26.57
C ALA A 923 -32.16 46.57 -26.33
N PHE A 924 -33.01 45.63 -26.79
CA PHE A 924 -32.73 44.20 -26.70
C PHE A 924 -31.55 43.81 -27.61
N GLN A 925 -31.55 44.23 -28.88
CA GLN A 925 -30.42 43.99 -29.80
C GLN A 925 -29.09 44.55 -29.29
N ARG A 926 -29.06 45.70 -28.61
CA ARG A 926 -27.81 46.26 -28.07
C ARG A 926 -27.33 45.57 -26.78
N VAL A 927 -28.24 45.02 -25.97
CA VAL A 927 -27.85 44.16 -24.82
C VAL A 927 -27.42 42.78 -25.31
N VAL A 928 -28.07 42.23 -26.33
CA VAL A 928 -27.61 41.02 -27.04
C VAL A 928 -26.25 41.27 -27.69
N GLY A 929 -26.02 42.43 -28.32
CA GLY A 929 -24.71 42.83 -28.84
C GLY A 929 -23.63 42.95 -27.76
N ALA A 930 -23.96 43.51 -26.59
CA ALA A 930 -23.06 43.52 -25.43
C ALA A 930 -22.77 42.10 -24.90
N LEU A 931 -23.78 41.21 -24.90
CA LEU A 931 -23.62 39.80 -24.60
C LEU A 931 -22.76 39.08 -25.65
N ILE A 932 -22.90 39.39 -26.95
CA ILE A 932 -22.08 38.82 -28.03
C ILE A 932 -20.64 39.36 -27.99
N VAL A 933 -20.40 40.60 -27.56
CA VAL A 933 -19.02 41.11 -27.35
C VAL A 933 -18.41 40.54 -26.06
N SER A 934 -19.19 40.40 -24.98
CA SER A 934 -18.71 39.75 -23.74
C SER A 934 -18.43 38.27 -23.97
N ALA A 935 -19.36 37.57 -24.62
CA ALA A 935 -19.21 36.20 -25.08
C ALA A 935 -18.15 36.09 -26.18
N GLY A 936 -17.87 37.14 -26.96
CA GLY A 936 -16.80 37.16 -27.96
C GLY A 936 -15.41 37.29 -27.33
N ILE A 937 -15.28 38.06 -26.25
CA ILE A 937 -14.04 38.15 -25.46
C ILE A 937 -13.82 36.85 -24.67
N LEU A 938 -14.89 36.29 -24.07
CA LEU A 938 -14.87 34.94 -23.50
C LEU A 938 -14.55 33.89 -24.58
N SER A 939 -15.16 33.95 -25.77
CA SER A 939 -14.90 33.06 -26.89
C SER A 939 -13.52 33.23 -27.51
N SER A 940 -12.85 34.38 -27.37
CA SER A 940 -11.43 34.49 -27.74
C SER A 940 -10.51 33.80 -26.72
N ALA A 941 -10.91 33.72 -25.45
CA ALA A 941 -10.25 32.92 -24.42
C ALA A 941 -10.64 31.42 -24.48
N PHE A 942 -11.84 31.11 -24.99
CA PHE A 942 -12.34 29.74 -25.22
C PHE A 942 -12.06 29.21 -26.64
N ALA A 943 -11.60 30.02 -27.61
CA ALA A 943 -11.19 29.55 -28.95
C ALA A 943 -9.85 28.80 -28.96
N ALA A 944 -9.24 28.64 -27.79
CA ALA A 944 -8.22 27.62 -27.52
C ALA A 944 -8.84 26.25 -27.12
N GLN A 945 -10.16 26.10 -27.22
CA GLN A 945 -10.89 24.84 -27.15
C GLN A 945 -11.46 24.50 -28.54
N GLU A 946 -11.66 23.21 -28.75
CA GLU A 946 -12.29 22.62 -29.94
C GLU A 946 -13.68 23.23 -30.20
N PRO A 947 -14.18 23.25 -31.45
CA PRO A 947 -15.53 23.72 -31.74
C PRO A 947 -16.54 22.98 -30.86
N PRO A 948 -17.57 23.67 -30.32
CA PRO A 948 -18.55 23.01 -29.47
C PRO A 948 -19.24 21.92 -30.29
N VAL A 949 -19.20 20.69 -29.79
CA VAL A 949 -20.13 19.63 -30.19
C VAL A 949 -21.52 20.25 -30.19
N ALA A 950 -22.26 20.12 -31.30
CA ALA A 950 -23.56 20.74 -31.47
C ALA A 950 -24.42 20.42 -30.25
N ALA A 951 -24.95 21.44 -29.58
CA ALA A 951 -25.54 21.28 -28.27
C ALA A 951 -26.75 20.34 -28.33
N GLU A 952 -26.53 19.07 -27.97
CA GLU A 952 -27.58 18.09 -27.79
C GLU A 952 -28.64 18.71 -26.87
N THR A 953 -29.84 18.91 -27.40
CA THR A 953 -30.97 19.34 -26.58
C THR A 953 -31.15 18.24 -25.54
N PRO A 954 -30.98 18.52 -24.23
CA PRO A 954 -30.71 17.48 -23.25
C PRO A 954 -31.86 16.49 -23.23
N ALA A 955 -31.57 15.26 -23.67
CA ALA A 955 -32.59 14.24 -23.87
C ALA A 955 -33.37 14.04 -22.55
N PRO A 956 -34.71 14.07 -22.58
CA PRO A 956 -35.51 14.14 -21.36
C PRO A 956 -35.35 12.85 -20.54
N LYS A 957 -34.56 12.94 -19.46
CA LYS A 957 -34.11 11.80 -18.66
C LYS A 957 -35.29 11.07 -18.02
N GLY A 958 -35.70 9.97 -18.65
CA GLY A 958 -36.73 9.07 -18.14
C GLY A 958 -38.18 9.51 -18.40
N GLU A 959 -38.44 10.42 -19.35
CA GLU A 959 -39.81 10.70 -19.76
C GLU A 959 -40.49 9.47 -20.37
N MET A 960 -41.76 9.26 -20.00
CA MET A 960 -42.63 8.21 -20.52
C MET A 960 -43.52 8.80 -21.62
N PHE A 961 -43.37 8.33 -22.84
CA PHE A 961 -44.09 8.85 -24.01
C PHE A 961 -45.35 8.03 -24.30
N ASP A 962 -46.49 8.72 -24.40
CA ASP A 962 -47.79 8.13 -24.68
C ASP A 962 -48.12 8.08 -26.18
N VAL A 963 -48.08 6.86 -26.74
CA VAL A 963 -48.49 6.56 -28.12
C VAL A 963 -49.94 6.05 -28.11
N LEU A 964 -50.82 6.71 -28.86
CA LEU A 964 -52.22 6.26 -28.99
C LEU A 964 -52.34 5.25 -30.13
N ILE A 965 -53.06 4.16 -29.89
CA ILE A 965 -53.28 3.06 -30.84
C ILE A 965 -54.80 2.81 -30.93
N PRO A 966 -55.46 3.13 -32.06
CA PRO A 966 -56.88 2.89 -32.25
C PRO A 966 -57.19 1.40 -32.32
N VAL A 967 -58.17 0.93 -31.57
CA VAL A 967 -58.62 -0.48 -31.53
C VAL A 967 -60.15 -0.57 -31.47
N ASP A 968 -60.69 -1.70 -31.92
CA ASP A 968 -62.15 -1.94 -31.91
C ASP A 968 -62.70 -2.22 -30.50
N ASN A 969 -61.87 -2.75 -29.59
CA ASN A 969 -62.24 -2.92 -28.19
C ASN A 969 -61.03 -2.71 -27.25
N PRO A 970 -60.92 -1.54 -26.57
CA PRO A 970 -59.78 -1.24 -25.69
C PRO A 970 -59.70 -2.16 -24.46
N ASN A 971 -60.79 -2.78 -24.03
CA ASN A 971 -60.80 -3.71 -22.89
C ASN A 971 -60.29 -5.12 -23.24
N ALA A 972 -60.07 -5.43 -24.53
CA ALA A 972 -59.55 -6.71 -24.99
C ALA A 972 -58.04 -6.70 -25.27
N ALA A 973 -57.42 -5.52 -25.40
CA ALA A 973 -56.01 -5.38 -25.70
C ALA A 973 -55.13 -5.69 -24.48
N LYS A 974 -54.12 -6.55 -24.67
CA LYS A 974 -53.05 -6.81 -23.68
C LYS A 974 -51.74 -6.21 -24.19
N ASN A 975 -50.92 -5.69 -23.27
CA ASN A 975 -49.70 -4.93 -23.59
C ASN A 975 -48.73 -5.63 -24.56
N ASP A 976 -48.68 -6.97 -24.54
CA ASP A 976 -47.71 -7.77 -25.30
C ASP A 976 -48.19 -8.16 -26.72
N GLN A 977 -49.47 -7.94 -27.06
CA GLN A 977 -50.00 -8.17 -28.41
C GLN A 977 -50.74 -6.94 -28.91
N VAL A 978 -49.99 -6.07 -29.57
CA VAL A 978 -50.43 -4.79 -30.09
C VAL A 978 -50.92 -4.99 -31.53
N ARG A 979 -52.23 -4.91 -31.75
CA ARG A 979 -52.85 -4.88 -33.08
C ARG A 979 -53.83 -3.70 -33.16
N PRO A 980 -53.69 -2.79 -34.13
CA PRO A 980 -54.65 -1.70 -34.34
C PRO A 980 -55.97 -2.23 -34.93
N SER A 981 -57.01 -1.40 -34.94
CA SER A 981 -58.22 -1.66 -35.71
C SER A 981 -57.93 -1.68 -37.21
N ASP A 982 -58.46 -2.68 -37.91
CA ASP A 982 -58.37 -2.78 -39.37
C ASP A 982 -59.06 -1.57 -40.08
N LYS A 983 -59.89 -0.79 -39.36
CA LYS A 983 -60.48 0.48 -39.85
C LYS A 983 -59.50 1.65 -39.86
N LEU A 984 -58.46 1.64 -39.02
CA LEU A 984 -57.54 2.76 -38.82
C LEU A 984 -56.16 2.26 -38.35
N PRO A 985 -55.36 1.64 -39.25
CA PRO A 985 -54.07 1.00 -38.93
C PRO A 985 -52.92 1.99 -38.72
N LEU A 986 -53.11 2.96 -37.81
CA LEU A 986 -52.18 4.05 -37.54
C LEU A 986 -51.76 4.08 -36.06
N ALA A 987 -50.51 4.45 -35.79
CA ALA A 987 -50.05 4.85 -34.47
C ALA A 987 -49.94 6.39 -34.40
N PHE A 988 -50.46 7.00 -33.34
CA PHE A 988 -50.32 8.45 -33.10
C PHE A 988 -49.19 8.68 -32.10
N VAL A 989 -48.05 9.11 -32.61
CA VAL A 989 -46.77 9.19 -31.87
C VAL A 989 -46.40 10.65 -31.60
N PRO A 990 -45.94 11.03 -30.39
CA PRO A 990 -45.45 12.39 -30.11
C PRO A 990 -44.31 12.80 -31.06
N LYS A 991 -44.34 14.04 -31.57
CA LYS A 991 -43.35 14.56 -32.53
C LYS A 991 -41.89 14.39 -32.05
N LEU A 992 -41.63 14.71 -30.79
CA LEU A 992 -40.30 14.60 -30.18
C LEU A 992 -39.78 13.14 -30.20
N LEU A 993 -40.63 12.16 -29.89
CA LEU A 993 -40.23 10.75 -29.91
C LEU A 993 -39.86 10.28 -31.33
N LEU A 994 -40.65 10.68 -32.35
CA LEU A 994 -40.34 10.37 -33.75
C LEU A 994 -39.03 11.02 -34.22
N GLN A 995 -38.72 12.22 -33.74
CA GLN A 995 -37.46 12.90 -34.05
C GLN A 995 -36.28 12.17 -33.40
N HIS A 996 -36.30 11.97 -32.08
CA HIS A 996 -35.26 11.23 -31.35
C HIS A 996 -34.99 9.83 -31.93
N TRP A 997 -36.03 9.08 -32.34
CA TRP A 997 -35.87 7.75 -32.94
C TRP A 997 -35.27 7.78 -34.36
N ARG A 998 -35.50 8.83 -35.14
CA ARG A 998 -34.90 9.00 -36.47
C ARG A 998 -33.46 9.48 -36.38
N ASP A 999 -33.18 10.44 -35.50
CA ASP A 999 -31.84 10.97 -35.28
C ASP A 999 -30.92 9.83 -34.78
N ARG A 1000 -31.39 9.01 -33.83
CA ARG A 1000 -30.67 7.83 -33.34
C ARG A 1000 -30.51 6.72 -34.38
N GLN A 1001 -31.51 6.51 -35.25
CA GLN A 1001 -31.40 5.56 -36.36
C GLN A 1001 -30.35 6.02 -37.39
N ALA A 1002 -30.20 7.32 -37.62
CA ALA A 1002 -29.14 7.89 -38.45
C ALA A 1002 -27.75 7.75 -37.81
N GLU A 1003 -27.63 7.84 -36.48
CA GLU A 1003 -26.39 7.57 -35.76
C GLU A 1003 -25.97 6.09 -35.72
N GLN A 1004 -26.94 5.17 -35.74
CA GLN A 1004 -26.70 3.72 -35.71
C GLN A 1004 -26.44 3.10 -37.08
N ALA A 1005 -26.67 3.84 -38.18
CA ALA A 1005 -26.36 3.38 -39.52
C ALA A 1005 -24.83 3.24 -39.71
N GLU A 1006 -24.37 2.10 -40.21
CA GLU A 1006 -22.96 1.93 -40.57
C GLU A 1006 -22.55 2.97 -41.63
N PRO A 1007 -21.43 3.69 -41.45
CA PRO A 1007 -20.98 4.65 -42.44
C PRO A 1007 -20.58 3.93 -43.73
N THR A 1008 -21.03 4.44 -44.88
CA THR A 1008 -20.67 3.92 -46.21
C THR A 1008 -19.27 4.33 -46.66
N SER A 1009 -18.68 5.33 -46.01
CA SER A 1009 -17.31 5.81 -46.22
C SER A 1009 -16.70 6.41 -44.95
N LEU A 1010 -15.37 6.48 -44.91
CA LEU A 1010 -14.59 7.21 -43.91
C LEU A 1010 -13.68 8.23 -44.61
N LEU A 1011 -13.56 9.42 -44.05
CA LEU A 1011 -12.55 10.40 -44.49
C LEU A 1011 -11.26 10.17 -43.71
N GLU A 1012 -10.21 9.74 -44.41
CA GLU A 1012 -8.88 9.43 -43.84
C GLU A 1012 -8.08 10.73 -43.63
N SER A 1013 -8.04 11.61 -44.63
CA SER A 1013 -7.31 12.87 -44.55
C SER A 1013 -7.91 13.98 -45.42
N ALA A 1014 -7.62 15.22 -45.02
CA ALA A 1014 -7.96 16.45 -45.75
C ALA A 1014 -6.74 17.38 -45.75
N ARG A 1015 -6.26 17.74 -46.95
CA ARG A 1015 -5.13 18.65 -47.16
C ARG A 1015 -5.62 19.93 -47.82
N TYR A 1016 -5.20 21.07 -47.28
CA TYR A 1016 -5.57 22.39 -47.81
C TYR A 1016 -4.31 23.17 -48.18
N GLU A 1017 -4.17 23.53 -49.45
CA GLU A 1017 -3.08 24.37 -49.96
C GLU A 1017 -3.66 25.72 -50.38
N VAL A 1018 -3.10 26.81 -49.84
CA VAL A 1018 -3.58 28.18 -50.03
C VAL A 1018 -2.59 28.94 -50.89
N ASP A 1019 -3.00 29.32 -52.10
CA ASP A 1019 -2.22 30.22 -52.95
C ASP A 1019 -2.57 31.68 -52.62
N TRP A 1020 -1.70 32.29 -51.82
CA TRP A 1020 -1.77 33.70 -51.42
C TRP A 1020 -1.61 34.69 -52.59
N SER A 1021 -1.14 34.24 -53.76
CA SER A 1021 -1.06 35.06 -54.97
C SER A 1021 -2.32 34.95 -55.85
N GLY A 1022 -2.94 33.77 -55.90
CA GLY A 1022 -4.13 33.48 -56.70
C GLY A 1022 -5.48 33.68 -55.99
N SER A 1023 -5.49 33.89 -54.66
CA SER A 1023 -6.71 33.85 -53.83
C SER A 1023 -7.49 32.53 -53.93
N ALA A 1024 -6.79 31.43 -54.22
CA ALA A 1024 -7.35 30.11 -54.43
C ALA A 1024 -6.96 29.15 -53.31
N VAL A 1025 -7.89 28.26 -52.94
CA VAL A 1025 -7.64 27.17 -51.98
C VAL A 1025 -7.87 25.84 -52.70
N ARG A 1026 -6.82 25.01 -52.79
CA ARG A 1026 -6.93 23.63 -53.24
C ARG A 1026 -7.21 22.76 -52.01
N ALA A 1027 -8.32 22.03 -52.03
CA ALA A 1027 -8.62 21.00 -51.06
C ALA A 1027 -8.45 19.61 -51.71
N GLU A 1028 -7.75 18.71 -51.02
CA GLU A 1028 -7.50 17.33 -51.45
C GLU A 1028 -7.93 16.40 -50.32
N PHE A 1029 -8.72 15.37 -50.64
CA PHE A 1029 -9.36 14.49 -49.66
C PHE A 1029 -9.08 13.04 -50.00
N VAL A 1030 -8.68 12.25 -49.00
CA VAL A 1030 -8.59 10.79 -49.13
C VAL A 1030 -9.76 10.16 -48.39
N VAL A 1031 -10.55 9.35 -49.10
CA VAL A 1031 -11.83 8.80 -48.61
C VAL A 1031 -11.88 7.31 -48.87
N HIS A 1032 -11.91 6.51 -47.81
CA HIS A 1032 -12.11 5.07 -47.91
C HIS A 1032 -13.60 4.75 -48.11
N ARG A 1033 -13.92 3.94 -49.12
CA ARG A 1033 -15.28 3.46 -49.40
C ARG A 1033 -15.49 2.08 -48.77
N LEU A 1034 -16.26 2.03 -47.68
CA LEU A 1034 -16.52 0.79 -46.94
C LEU A 1034 -17.45 -0.17 -47.69
N ARG A 1035 -18.29 0.35 -48.60
CA ARG A 1035 -19.17 -0.45 -49.46
C ARG A 1035 -18.96 -0.10 -50.95
N PRO A 1036 -18.04 -0.79 -51.67
CA PRO A 1036 -17.73 -0.46 -53.07
C PRO A 1036 -18.87 -0.73 -54.07
N ARG A 1037 -19.83 -1.61 -53.71
CA ARG A 1037 -20.94 -2.04 -54.58
C ARG A 1037 -22.22 -1.19 -54.48
N GLU A 1038 -22.31 -0.30 -53.50
CA GLU A 1038 -23.46 0.60 -53.29
C GLU A 1038 -23.07 2.03 -53.70
N PRO A 1039 -23.87 2.77 -54.49
CA PRO A 1039 -23.54 4.15 -54.87
C PRO A 1039 -23.38 5.04 -53.64
N LEU A 1040 -22.38 5.94 -53.67
CA LEU A 1040 -21.92 6.69 -52.51
C LEU A 1040 -22.06 8.20 -52.76
N THR A 1041 -22.86 8.88 -51.95
CA THR A 1041 -22.95 10.34 -51.96
C THR A 1041 -22.10 10.92 -50.85
N LEU A 1042 -21.04 11.66 -51.20
CA LEU A 1042 -20.21 12.39 -50.26
C LEU A 1042 -20.77 13.80 -50.04
N ARG A 1043 -20.95 14.20 -48.77
CA ARG A 1043 -21.40 15.53 -48.37
C ARG A 1043 -20.25 16.30 -47.73
N PHE A 1044 -19.88 17.42 -48.32
CA PHE A 1044 -18.86 18.34 -47.80
C PHE A 1044 -19.54 19.63 -47.30
N PRO A 1045 -19.34 20.06 -46.04
CA PRO A 1045 -20.05 21.20 -45.42
C PRO A 1045 -19.48 22.57 -45.86
N PHE A 1046 -19.30 22.78 -47.16
CA PHE A 1046 -18.82 24.04 -47.74
C PHE A 1046 -19.97 25.02 -47.98
N VAL A 1047 -20.17 25.94 -47.04
CA VAL A 1047 -21.18 26.99 -47.14
C VAL A 1047 -20.72 28.10 -48.10
N THR A 1048 -21.43 28.26 -49.23
CA THR A 1048 -21.24 29.37 -50.20
C THR A 1048 -19.82 29.58 -50.76
N VAL A 1049 -19.09 28.50 -51.03
CA VAL A 1049 -17.78 28.57 -51.71
C VAL A 1049 -17.98 28.58 -53.24
N PRO A 1050 -17.50 29.60 -53.99
CA PRO A 1050 -17.54 29.58 -55.45
C PRO A 1050 -16.48 28.63 -56.02
N LEU A 1051 -16.91 27.59 -56.74
CA LEU A 1051 -16.03 26.66 -57.42
C LEU A 1051 -15.41 27.30 -58.68
N ALA A 1052 -14.14 26.99 -58.96
CA ALA A 1052 -13.35 27.59 -60.05
C ALA A 1052 -13.78 27.21 -61.49
N GLY A 1053 -14.87 26.45 -61.65
CA GLY A 1053 -15.41 26.01 -62.94
C GLY A 1053 -16.18 24.70 -62.84
N ALA A 1054 -16.77 24.25 -63.96
CA ALA A 1054 -17.55 23.00 -64.02
C ALA A 1054 -16.73 21.73 -63.70
N ASN A 1055 -15.40 21.80 -63.87
CA ASN A 1055 -14.46 20.71 -63.62
C ASN A 1055 -13.62 20.93 -62.34
N ALA A 1056 -14.06 21.78 -61.41
CA ALA A 1056 -13.24 22.15 -60.23
C ALA A 1056 -13.07 21.03 -59.18
N CYS A 1057 -13.77 19.91 -59.32
CA CYS A 1057 -13.58 18.70 -58.53
C CYS A 1057 -13.11 17.56 -59.44
N THR A 1058 -12.02 16.91 -59.05
CA THR A 1058 -11.56 15.65 -59.65
C THR A 1058 -11.59 14.53 -58.62
N VAL A 1059 -11.91 13.33 -59.07
CA VAL A 1059 -11.88 12.08 -58.28
C VAL A 1059 -11.04 11.10 -59.08
N ASP A 1060 -9.97 10.59 -58.48
CA ASP A 1060 -8.99 9.70 -59.13
C ASP A 1060 -8.48 10.25 -60.48
N GLY A 1061 -8.31 11.57 -60.54
CA GLY A 1061 -7.88 12.32 -61.73
C GLY A 1061 -8.99 12.65 -62.75
N GLN A 1062 -10.19 12.08 -62.64
CA GLN A 1062 -11.31 12.38 -63.55
C GLN A 1062 -12.21 13.50 -63.01
N PRO A 1063 -12.64 14.47 -63.84
CA PRO A 1063 -13.55 15.52 -63.41
C PRO A 1063 -14.93 14.94 -63.05
N ARG A 1064 -15.53 15.42 -61.96
CA ARG A 1064 -16.88 15.03 -61.52
C ARG A 1064 -17.74 16.25 -61.21
N PRO A 1065 -19.03 16.25 -61.60
CA PRO A 1065 -19.95 17.32 -61.25
C PRO A 1065 -20.19 17.31 -59.74
N VAL A 1066 -20.24 18.51 -59.15
CA VAL A 1066 -20.58 18.71 -57.75
C VAL A 1066 -21.93 19.43 -57.69
N MET A 1067 -22.89 18.84 -56.98
CA MET A 1067 -24.19 19.44 -56.75
C MET A 1067 -24.17 20.29 -55.47
N VAL A 1068 -25.09 21.23 -55.36
CA VAL A 1068 -25.34 22.00 -54.13
C VAL A 1068 -26.62 21.47 -53.52
N ASN A 1069 -26.62 21.19 -52.21
CA ASN A 1069 -27.82 20.75 -51.48
C ASN A 1069 -28.95 21.80 -51.59
N GLU A 1070 -30.22 21.37 -51.45
CA GLU A 1070 -31.39 22.26 -51.61
C GLU A 1070 -31.32 23.50 -50.68
N THR A 1071 -30.80 23.31 -49.47
CA THR A 1071 -30.60 24.34 -48.44
C THR A 1071 -29.32 25.18 -48.61
N ARG A 1072 -28.52 24.91 -49.65
CA ARG A 1072 -27.24 25.60 -50.00
C ARG A 1072 -26.18 25.63 -48.90
N ASP A 1073 -26.25 24.69 -47.98
CA ASP A 1073 -25.35 24.51 -46.83
C ASP A 1073 -24.16 23.58 -47.12
N ALA A 1074 -24.26 22.73 -48.13
CA ALA A 1074 -23.28 21.70 -48.44
C ALA A 1074 -23.13 21.43 -49.94
N LEU A 1075 -21.94 20.95 -50.31
CA LEU A 1075 -21.63 20.37 -51.61
C LEU A 1075 -21.84 18.84 -51.56
N LEU A 1076 -22.45 18.29 -52.61
CA LEU A 1076 -22.76 16.87 -52.77
C LEU A 1076 -22.04 16.31 -53.99
N LEU A 1077 -21.35 15.19 -53.82
CA LEU A 1077 -20.60 14.48 -54.86
C LEU A 1077 -21.07 13.02 -54.92
N GLU A 1078 -21.68 12.63 -56.04
CA GLU A 1078 -22.17 11.28 -56.25
C GLU A 1078 -21.14 10.39 -56.97
N LEU A 1079 -20.87 9.23 -56.37
CA LEU A 1079 -19.93 8.23 -56.88
C LEU A 1079 -20.69 6.94 -57.23
N PRO A 1080 -20.65 6.47 -58.49
CA PRO A 1080 -21.34 5.23 -58.90
C PRO A 1080 -20.77 4.01 -58.19
N ALA A 1081 -21.49 2.89 -58.22
CA ALA A 1081 -20.95 1.58 -57.79
C ALA A 1081 -19.68 1.24 -58.59
N VAL A 1082 -18.70 0.59 -57.95
CA VAL A 1082 -17.46 0.14 -58.60
C VAL A 1082 -17.60 -1.33 -59.00
N ASP A 1083 -17.76 -1.56 -60.30
CA ASP A 1083 -17.74 -2.90 -60.89
C ASP A 1083 -16.32 -3.47 -60.91
N GLN A 1084 -16.13 -4.62 -60.26
CA GLN A 1084 -14.84 -5.32 -60.18
C GLN A 1084 -14.54 -6.15 -61.45
N THR A 1085 -14.42 -5.48 -62.59
CA THR A 1085 -13.94 -6.06 -63.86
C THR A 1085 -12.77 -5.25 -64.41
N GLY A 1086 -11.66 -5.20 -63.66
CA GLY A 1086 -10.50 -4.37 -64.01
C GLY A 1086 -9.11 -4.83 -63.55
N GLU A 1087 -8.98 -5.86 -62.71
CA GLU A 1087 -7.67 -6.19 -62.11
C GLU A 1087 -7.38 -7.71 -62.03
N ARG A 1088 -7.10 -8.31 -63.20
CA ARG A 1088 -6.44 -9.63 -63.32
C ARG A 1088 -5.37 -9.62 -64.42
N GLY A 1089 -4.35 -8.81 -64.17
CA GLY A 1089 -3.08 -8.77 -64.90
C GLY A 1089 -2.15 -7.82 -64.15
N GLY A 1090 -0.89 -8.13 -63.90
CA GLY A 1090 -0.13 -9.30 -64.32
C GLY A 1090 1.34 -8.89 -64.32
N ILE A 1091 2.10 -9.31 -63.31
CA ILE A 1091 3.46 -8.80 -63.08
C ILE A 1091 4.33 -9.14 -64.29
N SER A 1092 4.75 -8.10 -65.02
CA SER A 1092 5.66 -8.20 -66.16
C SER A 1092 6.64 -7.02 -66.14
N SER A 1093 7.86 -7.30 -65.71
CA SER A 1093 8.97 -6.34 -65.75
C SER A 1093 9.55 -6.21 -67.15
N SER A 1094 9.63 -5.00 -67.70
CA SER A 1094 10.47 -4.70 -68.85
C SER A 1094 11.32 -3.45 -68.59
N VAL A 1095 12.63 -3.63 -68.61
CA VAL A 1095 13.60 -2.53 -68.59
C VAL A 1095 13.76 -2.00 -70.01
N SER A 1096 13.67 -0.69 -70.20
CA SER A 1096 14.20 -0.02 -71.39
C SER A 1096 14.91 1.28 -70.99
N SER A 1097 16.23 1.22 -70.96
CA SER A 1097 17.10 2.40 -70.94
C SER A 1097 16.97 3.17 -72.25
N ASN A 1098 17.01 4.50 -72.19
CA ASN A 1098 17.52 5.28 -73.32
C ASN A 1098 18.23 6.54 -72.80
N THR A 1099 19.51 6.65 -73.13
CA THR A 1099 20.41 7.71 -72.67
C THR A 1099 21.05 8.39 -73.88
N THR A 1100 20.65 9.62 -74.16
CA THR A 1100 21.40 10.52 -75.05
C THR A 1100 21.12 11.97 -74.68
N GLY A 1101 21.92 12.52 -73.77
CA GLY A 1101 22.07 13.96 -73.60
C GLY A 1101 23.39 14.40 -74.22
N GLU A 1102 23.34 15.23 -75.25
CA GLU A 1102 24.51 15.75 -75.95
C GLU A 1102 24.53 17.27 -75.80
N LEU A 1103 25.51 17.80 -75.04
CA LEU A 1103 26.08 19.16 -75.19
C LEU A 1103 27.21 19.38 -74.17
N THR A 1104 28.38 19.76 -74.68
CA THR A 1104 29.56 20.31 -73.99
C THR A 1104 30.20 21.33 -74.95
N PRO A 1105 31.22 22.14 -74.56
CA PRO A 1105 31.79 22.50 -73.25
C PRO A 1105 31.61 24.05 -73.08
N PRO A 1106 32.51 24.90 -72.49
CA PRO A 1106 33.75 24.65 -71.72
C PRO A 1106 33.99 25.51 -70.45
N ARG A 1107 35.02 25.08 -69.69
CA ARG A 1107 36.08 25.84 -68.95
C ARG A 1107 35.70 27.14 -68.19
N SER A 1108 36.24 27.37 -66.99
CA SER A 1108 37.50 26.86 -66.41
C SER A 1108 37.33 26.33 -64.98
#